data_AF-A0A6N8WXV9-F1
#
_entry.id   AF-A0A6N8WXV9-F1
#
_cell.length_a   1.000
_cell.length_b   1.000
_cell.length_c   1.000
_cell.angle_alpha   90.00
_cell.angle_beta   90.00
_cell.angle_gamma   90.00
#
_symmetry.space_group_name_H-M   'P 1'
#
loop_
_entity.id
_entity.type
_entity.pdbx_description
1 polymer ?
#
loop_
_entity_poly.entity_id
_entity_poly.type
_entity_poly.pdbx_seq_one_letter_code
_entity_poly.pdbx_strand_id
1 'polypeptide(L)'
;MNHQQIHKPFPAAVAVAGVAFLSLGAAASQAQQPPIVQPGAPGEPSRSISAAEASDLAAIRYSEADVRFMQGMIPHHAQALEMTALLETRTTSDAMRQMAQRIELSQEDEIEMMQEWLRERGQTVTATDAHHAPDWMPMPGMLTPEEMDQLEAAEGVAFDRLFLELMIKHHRGALTMVENLLDQRGTAQDSQLFAFTSDVEADQSMEIDRMDAMLAQLTIDPRVGLAAGFDDAGEAIWNMALVATRPKPDGFFDRNAEAEREEEDEEDDAEEAEEEETPRRRGMLNFGNTDLAFAGDQVFVGSHHGFNTYRVEVPASPQLVTSVVCPGGQGDVSVVGNLLIMSVEQTRGRVDCGLQGVAEPVSEERFRGIRVFDISDMRMPRQVAAVQTCRGSHTHTVVTDPDDEGNLYVYGSGAASVRSGEELEGCSDELPAENPETALFRIDVIRIPVARPEEADVVNRPFVFRDPETGRAAGLWRGGDHGPGTQSTRESNHCHDITTFPELGLAAGACAGNGILLDISDPVNPVRLDDVVDPGFAYWHSATFNNDATKVIFTDEWGGGGRPRCRASDPRNWGANAIYDVVDGRLEYRSHYKLPAPQTERENCVAHNGSLVPVPGRDIMVQAWYQGGISVFDFTDSANPVEIAYFDRGPINSERLAMGGYWSAYWYRGYIYGTEIARGLDVLELVPSDYLTENELAAAASVAPAEFNAQQQRGIDWSPRPVVARAYLDQLDRTDTLSAARRAELSGLLDRADGTDADAGLAAELVAAADEVDGESAGVSDRSQERLRALAETLRGIADRLR
;
A
#
# COMPACT_ATOMS: atom_id res chain seq x y z
N MET A 1 72.94 11.86 29.61
CA MET A 1 73.12 12.50 30.93
C MET A 1 71.87 13.30 31.23
N ASN A 2 71.04 12.75 32.12
CA ASN A 2 69.92 13.42 32.79
C ASN A 2 70.46 14.50 33.74
N HIS A 3 69.68 15.56 33.98
CA HIS A 3 69.20 15.83 35.34
C HIS A 3 68.04 16.83 35.40
N GLN A 4 66.99 16.39 36.09
CA GLN A 4 65.86 17.12 36.66
C GLN A 4 66.27 18.02 37.83
N GLN A 5 65.50 19.09 38.09
CA GLN A 5 65.06 19.62 39.41
C GLN A 5 64.21 20.89 39.14
N ILE A 6 62.88 20.92 39.32
CA ILE A 6 62.02 21.00 40.53
C ILE A 6 61.84 22.41 41.14
N HIS A 7 60.58 22.90 41.01
CA HIS A 7 59.73 23.73 41.89
C HIS A 7 60.10 25.17 42.35
N LYS A 8 59.27 26.15 41.92
CA LYS A 8 58.06 26.75 42.59
C LYS A 8 57.96 28.28 42.33
N PRO A 9 56.75 28.86 42.17
CA PRO A 9 56.55 30.25 41.76
C PRO A 9 56.16 31.18 42.93
N PHE A 10 56.43 32.49 42.78
CA PHE A 10 55.94 33.58 43.64
C PHE A 10 55.90 34.90 42.83
N PRO A 11 55.18 35.96 43.25
CA PRO A 11 54.10 36.55 42.47
C PRO A 11 54.34 38.04 42.17
N ALA A 12 53.50 38.65 41.31
CA ALA A 12 53.32 40.10 41.32
C ALA A 12 51.97 40.50 40.72
N ALA A 13 51.27 41.35 41.46
CA ALA A 13 49.98 41.95 41.17
C ALA A 13 50.03 42.94 40.00
N VAL A 14 48.97 43.01 39.18
CA VAL A 14 48.59 44.22 38.43
C VAL A 14 47.06 44.33 38.32
N ALA A 15 46.57 45.48 38.80
CA ALA A 15 45.33 46.21 38.53
C ALA A 15 44.14 45.52 37.80
N VAL A 16 43.01 45.44 38.51
CA VAL A 16 41.67 45.23 37.95
C VAL A 16 41.16 46.56 37.37
N ALA A 17 41.04 46.62 36.04
CA ALA A 17 40.19 47.58 35.34
C ALA A 17 39.09 46.77 34.66
N GLY A 18 37.85 46.93 35.13
CA GLY A 18 36.68 46.23 34.62
C GLY A 18 36.37 46.66 33.18
N VAL A 19 36.57 45.75 32.24
CA VAL A 19 35.97 45.79 30.92
C VAL A 19 34.79 44.84 30.96
N ALA A 20 33.59 45.39 30.84
CA ALA A 20 32.36 44.64 30.68
C ALA A 20 32.48 43.77 29.42
N PHE A 21 32.57 42.44 29.62
CA PHE A 21 32.29 41.48 28.56
C PHE A 21 30.80 41.60 28.24
N LEU A 22 30.50 42.31 27.15
CA LEU A 22 29.27 42.10 26.39
C LEU A 22 29.30 40.64 25.91
N SER A 23 28.63 39.78 26.65
CA SER A 23 28.19 38.49 26.14
C SER A 23 27.33 38.76 24.91
N LEU A 24 27.92 38.64 23.72
CA LEU A 24 27.14 38.31 22.53
C LEU A 24 26.50 36.96 22.83
N GLY A 25 25.26 37.00 23.30
CA GLY A 25 24.38 35.85 23.25
C GLY A 25 24.29 35.44 21.79
N ALA A 26 24.95 34.33 21.45
CA ALA A 26 24.50 33.53 20.34
C ALA A 26 23.07 33.13 20.68
N ALA A 27 22.10 33.83 20.10
CA ALA A 27 20.76 33.31 19.99
C ALA A 27 20.92 32.05 19.12
N ALA A 28 21.06 30.89 19.79
CA ALA A 28 20.72 29.64 19.17
C ALA A 28 19.25 29.80 18.76
N SER A 29 19.01 29.97 17.45
CA SER A 29 17.68 29.78 16.90
C SER A 29 17.26 28.37 17.28
N GLN A 30 16.45 28.23 18.33
CA GLN A 30 15.69 27.01 18.54
C GLN A 30 14.88 26.83 17.26
N ALA A 31 15.22 25.81 16.45
CA ALA A 31 14.37 25.40 15.35
C ALA A 31 13.02 25.06 15.98
N GLN A 32 12.02 25.91 15.74
CA GLN A 32 10.69 25.72 16.30
C GLN A 32 10.14 24.41 15.75
N GLN A 33 9.85 23.44 16.64
CA GLN A 33 9.31 22.15 16.22
C GLN A 33 8.05 22.36 15.35
N PRO A 34 7.87 21.56 14.29
CA PRO A 34 6.65 21.58 13.48
C PRO A 34 5.41 21.41 14.38
N PRO A 35 4.33 22.17 14.16
CA PRO A 35 3.14 22.09 14.98
C PRO A 35 2.36 20.80 14.70
N ILE A 36 1.85 20.19 15.78
CA ILE A 36 0.80 19.18 15.74
C ILE A 36 -0.54 19.92 15.90
N VAL A 37 -1.43 19.77 14.92
CA VAL A 37 -2.65 20.55 14.77
C VAL A 37 -3.86 19.63 14.85
N GLN A 38 -4.84 19.97 15.68
CA GLN A 38 -6.17 19.38 15.64
C GLN A 38 -7.14 20.41 15.02
N PRO A 39 -7.70 20.14 13.84
CA PRO A 39 -8.75 20.98 13.27
C PRO A 39 -10.02 20.95 14.14
N GLY A 40 -10.87 21.97 14.00
CA GLY A 40 -12.22 21.97 14.57
C GLY A 40 -13.26 21.40 13.60
N ALA A 41 -14.54 21.53 13.95
CA ALA A 41 -15.64 21.30 13.01
C ALA A 41 -15.53 22.23 11.78
N PRO A 42 -16.21 21.94 10.64
CA PRO A 42 -16.13 22.77 9.45
C PRO A 42 -16.35 24.27 9.75
N GLY A 43 -15.37 25.10 9.38
CA GLY A 43 -15.39 26.55 9.59
C GLY A 43 -14.83 27.03 10.93
N GLU A 44 -14.69 26.16 11.93
CA GLU A 44 -14.12 26.48 13.24
C GLU A 44 -12.58 26.56 13.19
N PRO A 45 -11.94 27.32 14.10
CA PRO A 45 -10.49 27.44 14.12
C PRO A 45 -9.79 26.16 14.57
N SER A 46 -8.68 25.84 13.93
CA SER A 46 -7.77 24.77 14.37
C SER A 46 -6.97 25.18 15.61
N ARG A 47 -6.55 24.19 16.41
CA ARG A 47 -5.71 24.40 17.60
C ARG A 47 -4.44 23.55 17.53
N SER A 48 -3.37 23.99 18.19
CA SER A 48 -2.19 23.15 18.41
C SER A 48 -2.40 22.23 19.61
N ILE A 49 -1.91 21.00 19.52
CA ILE A 49 -1.96 19.99 20.58
C ILE A 49 -0.56 19.44 20.88
N SER A 50 -0.39 18.82 22.05
CA SER A 50 0.85 18.11 22.37
C SER A 50 0.88 16.71 21.76
N ALA A 51 2.09 16.14 21.61
CA ALA A 51 2.26 14.77 21.13
C ALA A 51 1.59 13.73 22.04
N ALA A 52 1.59 13.96 23.36
CA ALA A 52 0.93 13.08 24.32
C ALA A 52 -0.59 13.10 24.17
N GLU A 53 -1.19 14.29 23.97
CA GLU A 53 -2.63 14.41 23.69
C GLU A 53 -3.02 13.69 22.39
N ALA A 54 -2.13 13.63 21.39
CA ALA A 54 -2.39 12.98 20.11
C ALA A 54 -2.41 11.44 20.15
N SER A 55 -1.81 10.81 21.18
CA SER A 55 -1.51 9.37 21.24
C SER A 55 -2.33 8.56 22.28
N ASP A 56 -3.29 9.16 22.99
CA ASP A 56 -4.05 8.50 24.09
C ASP A 56 -5.35 7.81 23.62
N LEU A 57 -5.41 6.47 23.73
CA LEU A 57 -6.60 5.64 23.54
C LEU A 57 -6.55 4.44 24.50
N ALA A 58 -7.54 4.32 25.40
CA ALA A 58 -7.66 3.26 26.42
C ALA A 58 -8.75 2.20 26.11
N ALA A 59 -8.53 0.96 26.62
CA ALA A 59 -9.08 -0.35 26.21
C ALA A 59 -10.26 -0.93 27.04
N ILE A 60 -10.91 -2.05 26.59
CA ILE A 60 -11.84 -2.94 27.35
C ILE A 60 -11.78 -4.45 26.92
N ARG A 61 -12.18 -5.34 27.86
CA ARG A 61 -12.07 -6.81 28.07
C ARG A 61 -13.06 -7.78 27.33
N TYR A 62 -12.86 -9.10 27.58
CA TYR A 62 -13.18 -10.36 26.85
C TYR A 62 -14.67 -10.68 26.55
N SER A 63 -14.96 -11.61 25.61
CA SER A 63 -16.29 -11.86 25.02
C SER A 63 -16.67 -13.35 24.81
N GLU A 64 -17.91 -13.63 24.38
CA GLU A 64 -18.45 -14.99 24.18
C GLU A 64 -17.72 -15.81 23.10
N ALA A 65 -17.03 -15.17 22.16
CA ALA A 65 -16.31 -15.90 21.13
C ALA A 65 -15.03 -16.58 21.66
N ASP A 66 -14.49 -16.09 22.77
CA ASP A 66 -13.36 -16.68 23.50
C ASP A 66 -13.67 -18.11 23.94
N VAL A 67 -14.91 -18.35 24.40
CA VAL A 67 -15.37 -19.67 24.81
C VAL A 67 -15.51 -20.61 23.61
N ARG A 68 -16.02 -20.13 22.48
CA ARG A 68 -16.21 -20.94 21.26
C ARG A 68 -14.89 -21.36 20.63
N PHE A 69 -13.89 -20.47 20.65
CA PHE A 69 -12.56 -20.77 20.14
C PHE A 69 -11.89 -21.91 20.92
N MET A 70 -11.89 -21.83 22.26
CA MET A 70 -11.29 -22.86 23.11
C MET A 70 -11.99 -24.23 22.96
N GLN A 71 -13.30 -24.23 22.70
CA GLN A 71 -14.06 -25.46 22.43
C GLN A 71 -13.76 -26.07 21.05
N GLY A 72 -13.44 -25.25 20.06
CA GLY A 72 -13.10 -25.69 18.71
C GLY A 72 -11.65 -26.18 18.63
N MET A 73 -10.70 -25.49 19.24
CA MET A 73 -9.28 -25.78 19.05
C MET A 73 -8.86 -27.14 19.65
N ILE A 74 -9.59 -27.67 20.65
CA ILE A 74 -9.35 -29.02 21.22
C ILE A 74 -9.40 -30.15 20.16
N PRO A 75 -10.50 -30.37 19.41
CA PRO A 75 -10.54 -31.39 18.37
C PRO A 75 -9.70 -31.04 17.12
N HIS A 76 -9.29 -29.79 16.93
CA HIS A 76 -8.35 -29.41 15.87
C HIS A 76 -6.95 -29.95 16.18
N HIS A 77 -6.44 -29.66 17.38
CA HIS A 77 -5.17 -30.19 17.88
C HIS A 77 -5.14 -31.73 17.91
N ALA A 78 -6.27 -32.38 18.20
CA ALA A 78 -6.36 -33.83 18.20
C ALA A 78 -6.12 -34.47 16.82
N GLN A 79 -6.51 -33.82 15.71
CA GLN A 79 -6.25 -34.33 14.36
C GLN A 79 -4.78 -34.19 13.95
N ALA A 80 -4.06 -33.17 14.46
CA ALA A 80 -2.61 -33.07 14.27
C ALA A 80 -1.88 -34.29 14.86
N LEU A 81 -2.31 -34.78 16.03
CA LEU A 81 -1.76 -35.98 16.67
C LEU A 81 -2.01 -37.26 15.85
N GLU A 82 -3.16 -37.36 15.17
CA GLU A 82 -3.45 -38.47 14.27
C GLU A 82 -2.52 -38.45 13.04
N MET A 83 -2.25 -37.27 12.49
CA MET A 83 -1.33 -37.10 11.36
C MET A 83 0.12 -37.41 11.74
N THR A 84 0.61 -36.92 12.89
CA THR A 84 1.99 -37.13 13.33
C THR A 84 2.30 -38.59 13.62
N ALA A 85 1.31 -39.38 14.08
CA ALA A 85 1.46 -40.82 14.30
C ALA A 85 1.87 -41.61 13.04
N LEU A 86 1.53 -41.12 11.84
CA LEU A 86 1.89 -41.79 10.57
C LEU A 86 3.40 -41.72 10.27
N LEU A 87 4.12 -40.72 10.79
CA LEU A 87 5.55 -40.53 10.50
C LEU A 87 6.42 -41.67 11.05
N GLU A 88 5.99 -42.37 12.10
CA GLU A 88 6.77 -43.49 12.68
C GLU A 88 7.07 -44.57 11.64
N THR A 89 6.12 -44.81 10.72
CA THR A 89 6.20 -45.93 9.75
C THR A 89 6.39 -45.49 8.30
N ARG A 90 6.18 -44.21 7.96
CA ARG A 90 6.07 -43.74 6.56
C ARG A 90 7.22 -42.84 6.06
N THR A 91 8.02 -42.25 6.97
CA THR A 91 9.20 -41.44 6.60
C THR A 91 10.54 -42.11 6.93
N THR A 92 11.56 -41.81 6.12
CA THR A 92 12.97 -42.09 6.41
C THR A 92 13.77 -40.85 6.81
N SER A 93 13.13 -39.67 6.89
CA SER A 93 13.78 -38.40 7.20
C SER A 93 13.87 -38.17 8.71
N ASP A 94 15.10 -38.07 9.23
CA ASP A 94 15.34 -37.75 10.65
C ASP A 94 14.82 -36.35 11.02
N ALA A 95 14.81 -35.41 10.07
CA ALA A 95 14.26 -34.07 10.28
C ALA A 95 12.73 -34.09 10.45
N MET A 96 12.04 -34.93 9.67
CA MET A 96 10.58 -35.11 9.77
C MET A 96 10.19 -35.79 11.09
N ARG A 97 10.95 -36.79 11.55
CA ARG A 97 10.70 -37.46 12.85
C ARG A 97 10.89 -36.53 14.05
N GLN A 98 11.91 -35.66 14.00
CA GLN A 98 12.13 -34.66 15.06
C GLN A 98 11.08 -33.54 15.05
N MET A 99 10.46 -33.27 13.90
CA MET A 99 9.34 -32.32 13.82
C MET A 99 8.07 -32.95 14.41
N ALA A 100 7.77 -34.19 14.04
CA ALA A 100 6.65 -34.96 14.58
C ALA A 100 6.62 -34.99 16.12
N GLN A 101 7.77 -35.27 16.73
CA GLN A 101 7.90 -35.35 18.19
C GLN A 101 7.67 -33.99 18.87
N ARG A 102 7.99 -32.87 18.20
CA ARG A 102 7.75 -31.53 18.77
C ARG A 102 6.27 -31.18 18.70
N ILE A 103 5.64 -31.39 17.54
CA ILE A 103 4.20 -31.20 17.34
C ILE A 103 3.41 -32.04 18.35
N GLU A 104 3.79 -33.31 18.55
CA GLU A 104 3.12 -34.20 19.51
C GLU A 104 3.15 -33.63 20.94
N LEU A 105 4.33 -33.19 21.41
CA LEU A 105 4.47 -32.65 22.77
C LEU A 105 3.75 -31.32 22.97
N SER A 106 3.84 -30.39 22.01
CA SER A 106 3.17 -29.08 22.14
C SER A 106 1.65 -29.21 22.11
N GLN A 107 1.11 -29.97 21.15
CA GLN A 107 -0.33 -30.12 20.95
C GLN A 107 -1.00 -30.86 22.13
N GLU A 108 -0.32 -31.81 22.77
CA GLU A 108 -0.83 -32.48 23.99
C GLU A 108 -0.96 -31.51 25.17
N ASP A 109 0.07 -30.71 25.44
CA ASP A 109 0.10 -29.73 26.53
C ASP A 109 -0.96 -28.62 26.32
N GLU A 110 -1.12 -28.16 25.08
CA GLU A 110 -2.13 -27.16 24.68
C GLU A 110 -3.57 -27.67 24.84
N ILE A 111 -3.84 -28.95 24.53
CA ILE A 111 -5.14 -29.58 24.76
C ILE A 111 -5.49 -29.58 26.26
N GLU A 112 -4.55 -29.94 27.14
CA GLU A 112 -4.79 -29.98 28.59
C GLU A 112 -5.12 -28.58 29.15
N MET A 113 -4.37 -27.58 28.72
CA MET A 113 -4.57 -26.17 29.07
C MET A 113 -5.96 -25.68 28.66
N MET A 114 -6.37 -25.91 27.40
CA MET A 114 -7.69 -25.47 26.92
C MET A 114 -8.84 -26.10 27.70
N GLN A 115 -8.70 -27.38 28.05
CA GLN A 115 -9.70 -28.08 28.85
C GLN A 115 -9.79 -27.52 30.27
N GLU A 116 -8.67 -27.14 30.89
CA GLU A 116 -8.64 -26.51 32.22
C GLU A 116 -9.25 -25.10 32.19
N TRP A 117 -8.88 -24.28 31.20
CA TRP A 117 -9.42 -22.93 30.99
C TRP A 117 -10.96 -22.92 30.90
N LEU A 118 -11.54 -23.91 30.19
CA LEU A 118 -13.00 -24.09 30.09
C LEU A 118 -13.65 -24.55 31.42
N ARG A 119 -13.00 -25.46 32.18
CA ARG A 119 -13.51 -25.95 33.48
C ARG A 119 -13.56 -24.85 34.53
N GLU A 120 -12.51 -24.05 34.64
CA GLU A 120 -12.39 -22.97 35.64
C GLU A 120 -13.46 -21.88 35.47
N ARG A 121 -13.90 -21.67 34.21
CA ARG A 121 -14.89 -20.67 33.83
C ARG A 121 -16.32 -21.25 33.70
N GLY A 122 -16.52 -22.50 34.14
CA GLY A 122 -17.82 -23.18 34.17
C GLY A 122 -18.40 -23.51 32.80
N GLN A 123 -17.57 -23.53 31.76
CA GLN A 123 -17.97 -23.81 30.37
C GLN A 123 -17.90 -25.31 30.06
N THR A 124 -18.57 -25.73 29.00
CA THR A 124 -18.56 -27.13 28.56
C THR A 124 -17.22 -27.45 27.88
N VAL A 125 -16.57 -28.56 28.26
CA VAL A 125 -15.35 -29.05 27.62
C VAL A 125 -15.72 -29.99 26.46
N THR A 126 -15.25 -29.68 25.25
CA THR A 126 -15.43 -30.54 24.07
C THR A 126 -14.53 -31.79 24.16
N ALA A 127 -15.02 -32.94 23.70
CA ALA A 127 -14.22 -34.16 23.65
C ALA A 127 -13.18 -34.12 22.51
N THR A 128 -12.04 -34.78 22.68
CA THR A 128 -10.94 -34.80 21.69
C THR A 128 -11.29 -35.59 20.41
N ASP A 129 -12.26 -36.50 20.46
CA ASP A 129 -12.77 -37.26 19.32
C ASP A 129 -13.99 -36.62 18.64
N ALA A 130 -14.34 -35.39 19.02
CA ALA A 130 -15.54 -34.71 18.51
C ALA A 130 -15.54 -34.51 16.99
N HIS A 131 -14.37 -34.47 16.34
CA HIS A 131 -14.23 -34.38 14.88
C HIS A 131 -14.67 -35.65 14.13
N HIS A 132 -14.84 -36.78 14.81
CA HIS A 132 -15.38 -38.03 14.24
C HIS A 132 -16.91 -38.16 14.35
N ALA A 133 -17.60 -37.18 14.96
CA ALA A 133 -19.04 -37.23 15.16
C ALA A 133 -19.82 -37.00 13.83
N PRO A 134 -20.95 -37.71 13.58
CA PRO A 134 -21.68 -37.64 12.30
C PRO A 134 -22.21 -36.25 11.91
N ASP A 135 -22.38 -35.35 12.88
CA ASP A 135 -22.93 -33.99 12.71
C ASP A 135 -21.87 -32.88 12.94
N TRP A 136 -20.57 -33.21 12.97
CA TRP A 136 -19.49 -32.24 13.19
C TRP A 136 -19.24 -31.37 11.95
N MET A 137 -19.16 -30.05 12.12
CA MET A 137 -18.83 -29.13 11.02
C MET A 137 -17.32 -29.01 10.86
N PRO A 138 -16.75 -29.18 9.64
CA PRO A 138 -15.33 -29.04 9.41
C PRO A 138 -14.84 -27.64 9.77
N MET A 139 -13.72 -27.57 10.50
CA MET A 139 -13.07 -26.32 10.85
C MET A 139 -11.93 -26.01 9.88
N PRO A 140 -11.49 -24.73 9.77
CA PRO A 140 -10.40 -24.36 8.88
C PRO A 140 -9.16 -25.25 9.07
N GLY A 141 -8.58 -25.68 7.95
CA GLY A 141 -7.34 -26.48 7.88
C GLY A 141 -7.45 -27.97 8.22
N MET A 142 -8.54 -28.44 8.82
CA MET A 142 -8.76 -29.87 9.06
C MET A 142 -8.68 -30.69 7.76
N LEU A 143 -8.06 -31.86 7.83
CA LEU A 143 -8.03 -32.82 6.72
C LEU A 143 -9.39 -33.50 6.60
N THR A 144 -9.84 -33.60 5.36
CA THR A 144 -10.98 -34.44 4.97
C THR A 144 -10.62 -35.93 5.10
N PRO A 145 -11.61 -36.84 5.23
CA PRO A 145 -11.35 -38.28 5.22
C PRO A 145 -10.55 -38.72 3.98
N GLU A 146 -10.81 -38.13 2.81
CA GLU A 146 -10.08 -38.43 1.58
C GLU A 146 -8.62 -37.95 1.59
N GLU A 147 -8.32 -36.82 2.25
CA GLU A 147 -6.95 -36.33 2.43
C GLU A 147 -6.18 -37.18 3.45
N MET A 148 -6.85 -37.64 4.51
CA MET A 148 -6.29 -38.61 5.46
C MET A 148 -5.99 -39.94 4.78
N ASP A 149 -6.91 -40.49 3.98
CA ASP A 149 -6.69 -41.72 3.21
C ASP A 149 -5.50 -41.59 2.23
N GLN A 150 -5.35 -40.43 1.60
CA GLN A 150 -4.23 -40.13 0.70
C GLN A 150 -2.90 -40.06 1.45
N LEU A 151 -2.88 -39.42 2.62
CA LEU A 151 -1.71 -39.34 3.48
C LEU A 151 -1.30 -40.73 4.00
N GLU A 152 -2.26 -41.56 4.42
CA GLU A 152 -2.04 -42.94 4.88
C GLU A 152 -1.50 -43.87 3.78
N ALA A 153 -1.82 -43.60 2.51
CA ALA A 153 -1.37 -44.39 1.37
C ALA A 153 0.03 -44.02 0.86
N ALA A 154 0.58 -42.85 1.23
CA ALA A 154 1.87 -42.37 0.75
C ALA A 154 3.07 -42.90 1.56
N GLU A 155 4.24 -43.02 0.93
CA GLU A 155 5.50 -43.42 1.59
C GLU A 155 6.72 -42.62 1.06
N GLY A 156 7.76 -42.48 1.90
CA GLY A 156 9.04 -41.85 1.52
C GLY A 156 8.92 -40.36 1.18
N VAL A 157 9.66 -39.88 0.17
CA VAL A 157 9.68 -38.43 -0.18
C VAL A 157 8.31 -37.91 -0.62
N ALA A 158 7.47 -38.76 -1.22
CA ALA A 158 6.10 -38.39 -1.58
C ALA A 158 5.22 -38.22 -0.34
N PHE A 159 5.41 -39.07 0.68
CA PHE A 159 4.82 -38.87 2.00
C PHE A 159 5.36 -37.61 2.67
N ASP A 160 6.67 -37.36 2.65
CA ASP A 160 7.26 -36.18 3.29
C ASP A 160 6.71 -34.87 2.71
N ARG A 161 6.63 -34.75 1.38
CA ARG A 161 6.01 -33.58 0.74
C ARG A 161 4.53 -33.45 1.09
N LEU A 162 3.76 -34.54 0.96
CA LEU A 162 2.32 -34.51 1.22
C LEU A 162 2.02 -34.22 2.69
N PHE A 163 2.83 -34.75 3.61
CA PHE A 163 2.78 -34.46 5.03
C PHE A 163 3.07 -32.98 5.30
N LEU A 164 4.13 -32.41 4.72
CA LEU A 164 4.46 -30.99 4.88
C LEU A 164 3.33 -30.10 4.34
N GLU A 165 2.83 -30.38 3.14
CA GLU A 165 1.73 -29.62 2.53
C GLU A 165 0.44 -29.68 3.36
N LEU A 166 0.08 -30.86 3.85
CA LEU A 166 -1.14 -31.07 4.64
C LEU A 166 -0.99 -30.59 6.09
N MET A 167 0.17 -30.72 6.71
CA MET A 167 0.43 -30.19 8.05
C MET A 167 0.55 -28.65 8.03
N ILE A 168 1.14 -28.06 6.98
CA ILE A 168 1.06 -26.61 6.75
C ILE A 168 -0.40 -26.18 6.58
N LYS A 169 -1.22 -26.90 5.80
CA LYS A 169 -2.67 -26.62 5.67
C LYS A 169 -3.37 -26.71 7.03
N HIS A 170 -3.05 -27.72 7.82
CA HIS A 170 -3.61 -27.94 9.15
C HIS A 170 -3.28 -26.78 10.10
N HIS A 171 -2.00 -26.43 10.21
CA HIS A 171 -1.50 -25.34 11.04
C HIS A 171 -2.03 -23.97 10.60
N ARG A 172 -2.14 -23.71 9.29
CA ARG A 172 -2.82 -22.51 8.76
C ARG A 172 -4.29 -22.46 9.15
N GLY A 173 -4.92 -23.61 9.36
CA GLY A 173 -6.26 -23.72 9.94
C GLY A 173 -6.35 -23.21 11.37
N ALA A 174 -5.40 -23.63 12.22
CA ALA A 174 -5.29 -23.15 13.59
C ALA A 174 -5.05 -21.64 13.63
N LEU A 175 -4.14 -21.12 12.78
CA LEU A 175 -3.91 -19.67 12.64
C LEU A 175 -5.15 -18.93 12.14
N THR A 176 -5.90 -19.48 11.19
CA THR A 176 -7.18 -18.91 10.73
C THR A 176 -8.21 -18.87 11.85
N MET A 177 -8.22 -19.87 12.74
CA MET A 177 -9.10 -19.88 13.91
C MET A 177 -8.68 -18.84 14.95
N VAL A 178 -7.37 -18.61 15.14
CA VAL A 178 -6.83 -17.53 15.97
C VAL A 178 -7.18 -16.16 15.35
N GLU A 179 -6.98 -15.96 14.05
CA GLU A 179 -7.35 -14.74 13.30
C GLU A 179 -8.86 -14.45 13.44
N ASN A 180 -9.72 -15.45 13.16
CA ASN A 180 -11.17 -15.31 13.31
C ASN A 180 -11.60 -15.01 14.74
N LEU A 181 -10.85 -15.48 15.75
CA LEU A 181 -11.09 -15.10 17.13
C LEU A 181 -10.72 -13.63 17.33
N LEU A 182 -9.50 -13.23 16.95
CA LEU A 182 -8.96 -11.89 17.15
C LEU A 182 -9.71 -10.79 16.36
N ASP A 183 -10.34 -11.15 15.24
CA ASP A 183 -11.16 -10.25 14.41
C ASP A 183 -12.52 -9.88 15.03
N GLN A 184 -12.99 -10.64 16.00
CA GLN A 184 -14.25 -10.36 16.68
C GLN A 184 -14.05 -9.29 17.77
N ARG A 185 -14.94 -8.28 17.80
CA ARG A 185 -14.82 -7.19 18.78
C ARG A 185 -14.94 -7.70 20.22
N GLY A 186 -13.89 -7.48 21.01
CA GLY A 186 -13.87 -7.77 22.44
C GLY A 186 -13.38 -9.18 22.79
N THR A 187 -12.72 -9.91 21.89
CA THR A 187 -12.13 -11.24 22.14
C THR A 187 -10.66 -11.18 22.56
N ALA A 188 -10.16 -12.31 23.09
CA ALA A 188 -8.79 -12.57 23.51
C ALA A 188 -8.20 -11.52 24.48
N GLN A 189 -9.04 -10.92 25.31
CA GLN A 189 -8.62 -9.90 26.28
C GLN A 189 -8.33 -10.49 27.69
N ASP A 190 -8.43 -11.81 27.84
CA ASP A 190 -8.01 -12.57 29.03
C ASP A 190 -6.54 -12.93 28.86
N SER A 191 -5.69 -12.62 29.85
CA SER A 191 -4.22 -12.78 29.72
C SER A 191 -3.79 -14.23 29.47
N GLN A 192 -4.52 -15.19 30.02
CA GLN A 192 -4.27 -16.62 29.82
C GLN A 192 -4.69 -17.09 28.41
N LEU A 193 -5.84 -16.63 27.90
CA LEU A 193 -6.25 -16.88 26.51
C LEU A 193 -5.34 -16.17 25.50
N PHE A 194 -4.93 -14.95 25.81
CA PHE A 194 -4.03 -14.16 24.98
C PHE A 194 -2.65 -14.81 24.86
N ALA A 195 -2.08 -15.27 25.99
CA ALA A 195 -0.85 -16.05 26.02
C ALA A 195 -1.01 -17.30 25.14
N PHE A 196 -2.07 -18.09 25.35
CA PHE A 196 -2.35 -19.27 24.54
C PHE A 196 -2.50 -18.98 23.04
N THR A 197 -3.25 -17.95 22.65
CA THR A 197 -3.36 -17.58 21.23
C THR A 197 -2.03 -17.13 20.65
N SER A 198 -1.17 -16.53 21.47
CA SER A 198 0.17 -16.11 21.06
C SER A 198 1.13 -17.29 20.98
N ASP A 199 0.99 -18.29 21.86
CA ASP A 199 1.76 -19.53 21.84
C ASP A 199 1.37 -20.39 20.62
N VAL A 200 0.07 -20.57 20.36
CA VAL A 200 -0.42 -21.24 19.14
C VAL A 200 0.04 -20.48 17.90
N GLU A 201 -0.02 -19.14 17.90
CA GLU A 201 0.47 -18.34 16.78
C GLU A 201 1.98 -18.52 16.58
N ALA A 202 2.78 -18.48 17.65
CA ALA A 202 4.23 -18.62 17.61
C ALA A 202 4.67 -20.03 17.20
N ASP A 203 4.19 -21.06 17.89
CA ASP A 203 4.58 -22.45 17.67
C ASP A 203 4.11 -22.93 16.29
N GLN A 204 2.84 -22.70 15.93
CA GLN A 204 2.34 -23.11 14.61
C GLN A 204 3.00 -22.32 13.48
N SER A 205 3.32 -21.02 13.68
CA SER A 205 4.06 -20.24 12.67
C SER A 205 5.52 -20.69 12.55
N MET A 206 6.20 -21.00 13.66
CA MET A 206 7.57 -21.55 13.64
C MET A 206 7.62 -22.92 12.97
N GLU A 207 6.60 -23.76 13.19
CA GLU A 207 6.47 -25.05 12.54
C GLU A 207 6.16 -24.88 11.04
N ILE A 208 5.26 -23.96 10.66
CA ILE A 208 5.05 -23.62 9.24
C ILE A 208 6.33 -23.08 8.62
N ASP A 209 7.03 -22.12 9.23
CA ASP A 209 8.28 -21.56 8.72
C ASP A 209 9.34 -22.63 8.52
N ARG A 210 9.40 -23.61 9.42
CA ARG A 210 10.30 -24.76 9.28
C ARG A 210 9.88 -25.63 8.09
N MET A 211 8.59 -25.92 7.94
CA MET A 211 8.06 -26.71 6.82
C MET A 211 8.21 -25.97 5.48
N ASP A 212 8.00 -24.66 5.46
CA ASP A 212 8.19 -23.78 4.30
C ASP A 212 9.68 -23.57 3.99
N ALA A 213 10.58 -23.49 4.98
CA ALA A 213 12.02 -23.50 4.74
C ALA A 213 12.50 -24.84 4.15
N MET A 214 11.89 -25.95 4.58
CA MET A 214 12.09 -27.27 3.98
C MET A 214 11.57 -27.32 2.53
N LEU A 215 10.57 -26.50 2.17
CA LEU A 215 10.11 -26.28 0.78
C LEU A 215 10.97 -25.26 0.00
N ALA A 216 11.46 -24.20 0.66
CA ALA A 216 12.08 -23.01 0.07
C ALA A 216 13.59 -23.14 -0.19
N GLN A 217 14.26 -24.16 0.37
CA GLN A 217 15.62 -24.59 -0.01
C GLN A 217 15.75 -25.02 -1.51
N LEU A 218 14.77 -24.65 -2.34
CA LEU A 218 14.64 -24.87 -3.77
C LEU A 218 14.64 -23.56 -4.62
N THR A 219 14.76 -22.32 -4.07
CA THR A 219 14.74 -21.02 -4.82
C THR A 219 15.96 -20.08 -4.56
N ILE A 220 16.28 -19.10 -5.44
CA ILE A 220 17.53 -18.27 -5.43
C ILE A 220 17.31 -16.72 -5.56
N ASP A 221 16.13 -16.15 -5.26
CA ASP A 221 15.92 -14.68 -5.30
C ASP A 221 16.56 -13.99 -4.07
N PRO A 222 17.34 -12.89 -4.23
CA PRO A 222 18.05 -12.23 -3.13
C PRO A 222 17.15 -11.52 -2.10
N ARG A 223 15.87 -11.31 -2.38
CA ARG A 223 14.88 -10.82 -1.41
C ARG A 223 14.44 -11.90 -0.42
N VAL A 224 14.72 -13.17 -0.72
CA VAL A 224 14.35 -14.29 0.16
C VAL A 224 15.31 -14.39 1.34
N GLY A 225 14.74 -14.31 2.56
CA GLY A 225 15.50 -14.47 3.79
C GLY A 225 16.18 -13.19 4.28
N LEU A 226 15.67 -12.02 3.91
CA LEU A 226 16.07 -10.76 4.53
C LEU A 226 15.82 -10.80 6.04
N ALA A 227 16.75 -10.24 6.82
CA ALA A 227 16.61 -10.15 8.27
C ALA A 227 15.40 -9.28 8.62
N ALA A 228 14.59 -9.71 9.58
CA ALA A 228 13.49 -8.90 10.10
C ALA A 228 14.02 -7.75 10.98
N GLY A 229 13.25 -6.68 11.10
CA GLY A 229 13.57 -5.52 11.95
C GLY A 229 12.64 -4.34 11.69
N PHE A 230 12.35 -3.52 12.71
CA PHE A 230 11.54 -2.32 12.50
C PHE A 230 12.37 -1.21 11.85
N ASP A 231 13.53 -0.87 12.40
CA ASP A 231 14.41 0.20 11.90
C ASP A 231 15.64 -0.32 11.13
N ASP A 232 15.98 -1.60 11.32
CA ASP A 232 17.23 -2.22 10.88
C ASP A 232 17.02 -3.53 10.09
N ALA A 233 15.82 -3.74 9.53
CA ALA A 233 15.55 -4.87 8.64
C ALA A 233 16.61 -4.95 7.53
N GLY A 234 16.94 -6.18 7.13
CA GLY A 234 17.77 -6.44 5.97
C GLY A 234 17.10 -5.87 4.72
N GLU A 235 17.90 -5.28 3.83
CA GLU A 235 17.39 -4.66 2.60
C GLU A 235 17.97 -5.34 1.36
N ALA A 236 17.16 -5.45 0.31
CA ALA A 236 17.62 -5.80 -1.03
C ALA A 236 17.20 -4.71 -2.02
N ILE A 237 18.15 -4.25 -2.83
CA ILE A 237 17.92 -3.17 -3.78
C ILE A 237 18.60 -3.48 -5.11
N TRP A 238 17.89 -3.22 -6.21
CA TRP A 238 18.39 -3.43 -7.57
C TRP A 238 17.93 -2.32 -8.51
N ASN A 239 18.88 -1.72 -9.25
CA ASN A 239 18.68 -0.58 -10.15
C ASN A 239 17.99 0.64 -9.49
N MET A 240 18.09 0.75 -8.17
CA MET A 240 17.59 1.85 -7.37
C MET A 240 18.63 2.24 -6.30
N ALA A 241 18.46 3.42 -5.71
CA ALA A 241 19.15 3.82 -4.49
C ALA A 241 18.14 4.40 -3.49
N LEU A 242 18.27 4.02 -2.21
CA LEU A 242 17.55 4.66 -1.11
C LEU A 242 18.23 6.00 -0.80
N VAL A 243 17.50 7.10 -0.97
CA VAL A 243 18.01 8.48 -0.86
C VAL A 243 17.77 9.04 0.54
N ALA A 244 16.60 8.80 1.12
CA ALA A 244 16.27 9.22 2.47
C ALA A 244 15.16 8.36 3.08
N THR A 245 15.24 8.16 4.39
CA THR A 245 14.17 7.59 5.22
C THR A 245 13.76 8.61 6.28
N ARG A 246 12.46 8.71 6.53
CA ARG A 246 11.86 9.55 7.58
C ARG A 246 10.89 8.73 8.40
N PRO A 247 11.12 8.57 9.71
CA PRO A 247 10.17 7.91 10.57
C PRO A 247 8.87 8.72 10.67
N LYS A 248 7.81 8.09 11.17
CA LYS A 248 6.57 8.79 11.49
C LYS A 248 6.81 9.93 12.49
N PRO A 249 6.12 11.06 12.34
CA PRO A 249 6.27 12.17 13.26
C PRO A 249 5.48 11.94 14.55
N ASP A 250 5.81 12.73 15.56
CA ASP A 250 5.14 12.72 16.86
C ASP A 250 3.60 12.80 16.74
N GLY A 251 2.90 11.97 17.50
CA GLY A 251 1.43 11.88 17.48
C GLY A 251 0.86 10.94 16.42
N PHE A 252 1.70 10.34 15.58
CA PHE A 252 1.34 9.33 14.57
C PHE A 252 1.90 7.95 14.90
N PHE A 253 2.12 7.67 16.18
CA PHE A 253 2.49 6.36 16.69
C PHE A 253 2.14 6.28 18.18
N ASP A 254 2.22 5.07 18.72
CA ASP A 254 2.07 4.80 20.14
C ASP A 254 3.40 5.00 20.87
N ARG A 255 3.46 6.00 21.78
CA ARG A 255 4.63 6.28 22.61
C ARG A 255 4.85 5.30 23.76
N ASN A 256 3.81 4.65 24.27
CA ASN A 256 3.98 3.69 25.36
C ASN A 256 4.66 2.42 24.85
N ALA A 257 4.36 2.01 23.61
CA ALA A 257 5.05 0.89 22.95
C ALA A 257 6.53 1.17 22.60
N GLU A 258 7.00 2.43 22.67
CA GLU A 258 8.42 2.80 22.51
C GLU A 258 9.12 2.95 23.87
N ALA A 259 8.46 3.55 24.87
CA ALA A 259 9.03 3.68 26.22
C ALA A 259 9.30 2.31 26.86
N GLU A 260 8.45 1.32 26.59
CA GLU A 260 8.63 -0.07 27.03
C GLU A 260 9.83 -0.76 26.36
N ARG A 261 10.35 -0.24 25.23
CA ARG A 261 11.57 -0.76 24.58
C ARG A 261 12.85 -0.18 25.19
N GLU A 262 12.81 1.06 25.66
CA GLU A 262 13.98 1.70 26.29
C GLU A 262 14.27 1.13 27.69
N GLU A 263 13.24 0.67 28.41
CA GLU A 263 13.41 0.04 29.73
C GLU A 263 13.93 -1.42 29.64
N GLU A 264 13.57 -2.19 28.60
CA GLU A 264 14.10 -3.54 28.38
C GLU A 264 15.62 -3.57 28.06
N ASP A 265 16.19 -2.47 27.53
CA ASP A 265 17.62 -2.34 27.25
C ASP A 265 18.46 -1.88 28.47
N GLU A 266 17.83 -1.35 29.53
CA GLU A 266 18.52 -0.91 30.76
C GLU A 266 18.38 -1.88 31.96
N GLU A 267 17.43 -2.82 31.94
CA GLU A 267 17.12 -3.72 33.07
C GLU A 267 17.68 -5.16 32.96
N ASP A 268 18.85 -5.35 32.34
CA ASP A 268 19.57 -6.64 32.41
C ASP A 268 20.33 -6.85 33.76
N ASP A 269 20.06 -6.03 34.78
CA ASP A 269 20.73 -6.09 36.10
C ASP A 269 19.85 -5.58 37.29
N ALA A 270 18.62 -6.09 37.51
CA ALA A 270 18.00 -6.13 38.85
C ALA A 270 16.73 -6.99 38.91
N GLU A 271 16.66 -7.91 39.89
CA GLU A 271 15.46 -8.71 40.20
C GLU A 271 14.35 -7.92 40.93
N GLU A 272 13.12 -8.22 40.51
CA GLU A 272 11.81 -8.18 41.18
C GLU A 272 11.30 -6.86 41.82
N ALA A 273 10.30 -6.25 41.16
CA ALA A 273 9.14 -5.65 41.84
C ALA A 273 7.87 -5.70 40.96
N GLU A 274 6.74 -5.94 41.60
CA GLU A 274 5.38 -6.14 41.06
C GLU A 274 4.86 -4.94 40.25
N GLU A 275 4.28 -5.18 39.06
CA GLU A 275 3.61 -4.15 38.26
C GLU A 275 2.16 -4.50 37.88
N GLU A 276 1.28 -3.50 38.05
CA GLU A 276 -0.12 -3.49 37.64
C GLU A 276 -0.25 -3.58 36.12
N GLU A 277 -0.85 -4.67 35.62
CA GLU A 277 -1.02 -4.93 34.19
C GLU A 277 -1.88 -3.86 33.48
N THR A 278 -1.24 -3.08 32.60
CA THR A 278 -1.91 -2.28 31.55
C THR A 278 -1.91 -3.08 30.22
N PRO A 279 -3.00 -3.08 29.42
CA PRO A 279 -3.14 -4.06 28.34
C PRO A 279 -2.54 -3.57 27.00
N ARG A 280 -1.58 -4.31 26.47
CA ARG A 280 -0.96 -4.12 25.14
C ARG A 280 -1.68 -4.92 24.05
N ARG A 281 -2.46 -4.26 23.17
CA ARG A 281 -2.59 -4.51 21.70
C ARG A 281 -3.50 -3.43 21.08
N ARG A 282 -2.89 -2.43 20.44
CA ARG A 282 -3.56 -1.32 19.72
C ARG A 282 -3.94 -1.74 18.30
N GLY A 283 -5.02 -1.17 17.75
CA GLY A 283 -5.52 -1.49 16.40
C GLY A 283 -4.46 -1.32 15.31
N MET A 284 -4.22 -2.39 14.54
CA MET A 284 -3.08 -2.56 13.63
C MET A 284 -2.86 -1.40 12.63
N LEU A 285 -3.93 -0.67 12.27
CA LEU A 285 -3.89 0.45 11.31
C LEU A 285 -4.15 1.81 11.93
N ASN A 286 -4.32 1.95 13.24
CA ASN A 286 -4.79 3.22 13.82
C ASN A 286 -3.91 4.43 13.44
N PHE A 287 -2.62 4.16 13.23
CA PHE A 287 -1.61 5.12 12.78
C PHE A 287 -0.96 4.71 11.44
N GLY A 288 -1.58 3.82 10.67
CA GLY A 288 -1.08 3.40 9.36
C GLY A 288 -0.97 4.61 8.42
N ASN A 289 0.17 4.75 7.73
CA ASN A 289 0.28 5.70 6.62
C ASN A 289 -0.47 5.15 5.41
N THR A 290 -0.98 6.05 4.58
CA THR A 290 -1.70 5.70 3.36
C THR A 290 -1.14 6.46 2.13
N ASP A 291 -2.01 6.86 1.20
CA ASP A 291 -1.61 7.49 -0.05
C ASP A 291 -0.97 8.88 0.09
N LEU A 292 -0.33 9.31 -1.01
CA LEU A 292 0.40 10.56 -1.13
C LEU A 292 -0.28 11.52 -2.12
N ALA A 293 -0.14 12.82 -1.85
CA ALA A 293 -0.37 13.88 -2.82
C ALA A 293 0.80 14.87 -2.85
N PHE A 294 1.01 15.53 -3.99
CA PHE A 294 2.12 16.46 -4.19
C PHE A 294 1.61 17.79 -4.72
N ALA A 295 2.17 18.89 -4.22
CA ALA A 295 1.97 20.23 -4.79
C ALA A 295 3.29 20.99 -4.72
N GLY A 296 3.91 21.26 -5.87
CA GLY A 296 5.19 21.96 -5.90
C GLY A 296 6.30 21.18 -5.18
N ASP A 297 6.84 21.76 -4.12
CA ASP A 297 7.85 21.16 -3.25
C ASP A 297 7.27 20.53 -1.97
N GLN A 298 5.95 20.34 -1.90
CA GLN A 298 5.26 19.74 -0.77
C GLN A 298 4.79 18.32 -1.08
N VAL A 299 4.89 17.45 -0.09
CA VAL A 299 4.31 16.10 -0.05
C VAL A 299 3.34 16.02 1.12
N PHE A 300 2.12 15.59 0.85
CA PHE A 300 1.10 15.29 1.84
C PHE A 300 1.03 13.78 2.00
N VAL A 301 1.29 13.30 3.22
CA VAL A 301 1.27 11.88 3.59
C VAL A 301 -0.01 11.60 4.35
N GLY A 302 -0.94 10.88 3.73
CA GLY A 302 -2.17 10.41 4.34
C GLY A 302 -1.92 9.42 5.46
N SER A 303 -2.87 9.33 6.39
CA SER A 303 -2.83 8.36 7.47
C SER A 303 -4.23 8.15 8.05
N HIS A 304 -4.42 6.97 8.61
CA HIS A 304 -5.63 6.64 9.37
C HIS A 304 -5.91 7.64 10.52
N HIS A 305 -4.87 8.32 11.04
CA HIS A 305 -4.97 9.29 12.13
C HIS A 305 -5.03 10.76 11.68
N GLY A 306 -4.94 11.04 10.37
CA GLY A 306 -4.91 12.39 9.81
C GLY A 306 -3.91 12.48 8.65
N PHE A 307 -3.09 13.52 8.60
CA PHE A 307 -2.06 13.62 7.56
C PHE A 307 -0.84 14.41 8.02
N ASN A 308 0.29 14.20 7.35
CA ASN A 308 1.55 14.89 7.61
C ASN A 308 2.00 15.62 6.34
N THR A 309 2.56 16.82 6.49
CA THR A 309 3.07 17.60 5.35
C THR A 309 4.59 17.71 5.43
N TYR A 310 5.29 17.39 4.36
CA TYR A 310 6.74 17.51 4.24
C TYR A 310 7.14 18.41 3.08
N ARG A 311 8.18 19.21 3.28
CA ARG A 311 8.87 19.93 2.20
C ARG A 311 10.00 19.06 1.64
N VAL A 312 10.03 18.87 0.33
CA VAL A 312 10.96 17.99 -0.40
C VAL A 312 11.81 18.73 -1.44
N GLU A 313 12.03 20.04 -1.26
CA GLU A 313 12.96 20.83 -2.10
C GLU A 313 14.36 20.18 -2.18
N VAL A 314 14.79 19.53 -1.09
CA VAL A 314 15.96 18.66 -1.06
C VAL A 314 15.49 17.22 -0.77
N PRO A 315 15.36 16.35 -1.80
CA PRO A 315 14.83 15.00 -1.65
C PRO A 315 15.60 14.12 -0.66
N ALA A 316 16.91 14.34 -0.52
CA ALA A 316 17.76 13.68 0.48
C ALA A 316 17.50 14.12 1.93
N SER A 317 16.68 15.15 2.15
CA SER A 317 16.36 15.61 3.49
C SER A 317 14.95 16.21 3.60
N PRO A 318 13.89 15.39 3.45
CA PRO A 318 12.52 15.87 3.63
C PRO A 318 12.33 16.52 5.00
N GLN A 319 11.69 17.69 5.04
CA GLN A 319 11.48 18.47 6.26
C GLN A 319 10.00 18.50 6.64
N LEU A 320 9.66 18.02 7.84
CA LEU A 320 8.28 18.08 8.34
C LEU A 320 7.82 19.54 8.50
N VAL A 321 6.65 19.88 7.95
CA VAL A 321 6.03 21.20 8.00
C VAL A 321 4.95 21.26 9.07
N THR A 322 4.06 20.26 9.10
CA THR A 322 2.99 20.10 10.10
C THR A 322 2.51 18.65 10.17
N SER A 323 1.89 18.31 11.29
CA SER A 323 1.16 17.06 11.52
C SER A 323 -0.28 17.39 11.90
N VAL A 324 -1.26 17.00 11.09
CA VAL A 324 -2.67 17.28 11.31
C VAL A 324 -3.36 16.03 11.83
N VAL A 325 -3.78 16.07 13.09
CA VAL A 325 -4.46 14.96 13.76
C VAL A 325 -5.96 15.12 13.60
N CYS A 326 -6.54 14.23 12.82
CA CYS A 326 -7.98 14.20 12.56
C CYS A 326 -8.41 12.75 12.24
N PRO A 327 -8.61 11.90 13.26
CA PRO A 327 -8.83 10.48 13.06
C PRO A 327 -10.06 10.19 12.21
N GLY A 328 -10.00 9.07 11.48
CA GLY A 328 -11.06 8.67 10.58
C GLY A 328 -10.87 7.31 9.92
N GLY A 329 -9.64 6.78 9.88
CA GLY A 329 -9.30 5.60 9.11
C GLY A 329 -9.28 5.85 7.59
N GLN A 330 -8.57 5.01 6.86
CA GLN A 330 -8.12 5.29 5.48
C GLN A 330 -7.23 6.53 5.45
N GLY A 331 -7.79 7.71 5.19
CA GLY A 331 -7.03 8.96 5.23
C GLY A 331 -6.24 9.25 3.95
N ASP A 332 -6.64 8.68 2.81
CA ASP A 332 -6.07 9.01 1.51
C ASP A 332 -6.33 10.48 1.18
N VAL A 333 -5.32 11.13 0.58
CA VAL A 333 -5.30 12.58 0.37
C VAL A 333 -5.17 12.94 -1.11
N SER A 334 -5.85 14.02 -1.50
CA SER A 334 -5.61 14.74 -2.75
C SER A 334 -5.45 16.23 -2.47
N VAL A 335 -4.72 16.93 -3.33
CA VAL A 335 -4.52 18.39 -3.29
C VAL A 335 -4.94 19.01 -4.62
N VAL A 336 -5.69 20.11 -4.53
CA VAL A 336 -6.00 20.98 -5.68
C VAL A 336 -5.94 22.43 -5.24
N GLY A 337 -4.94 23.16 -5.73
CA GLY A 337 -4.66 24.53 -5.30
C GLY A 337 -4.42 24.61 -3.79
N ASN A 338 -5.29 25.34 -3.08
CA ASN A 338 -5.22 25.50 -1.62
C ASN A 338 -6.15 24.57 -0.86
N LEU A 339 -6.71 23.55 -1.51
CA LEU A 339 -7.61 22.58 -0.88
C LEU A 339 -6.93 21.22 -0.77
N LEU A 340 -7.02 20.62 0.42
CA LEU A 340 -6.69 19.21 0.66
C LEU A 340 -7.98 18.44 0.92
N ILE A 341 -8.16 17.35 0.18
CA ILE A 341 -9.32 16.46 0.26
C ILE A 341 -8.85 15.18 0.94
N MET A 342 -9.62 14.65 1.89
CA MET A 342 -9.24 13.46 2.65
C MET A 342 -10.40 12.48 2.82
N SER A 343 -10.14 11.20 2.53
CA SER A 343 -11.07 10.09 2.73
C SER A 343 -11.23 9.72 4.21
N VAL A 344 -12.45 9.43 4.63
CA VAL A 344 -12.77 8.91 5.97
C VAL A 344 -13.79 7.78 5.88
N GLU A 345 -13.42 6.62 6.40
CA GLU A 345 -14.28 5.43 6.34
C GLU A 345 -14.74 4.92 7.70
N GLN A 346 -13.88 4.95 8.72
CA GLN A 346 -14.13 4.26 9.98
C GLN A 346 -15.06 5.06 10.89
N THR A 347 -15.80 4.34 11.73
CA THR A 347 -16.75 4.92 12.67
C THR A 347 -16.11 5.79 13.75
N ARG A 348 -14.79 5.70 13.97
CA ARG A 348 -14.08 6.57 14.93
C ARG A 348 -13.93 8.01 14.44
N GLY A 349 -14.19 8.29 13.17
CA GLY A 349 -14.17 9.64 12.63
C GLY A 349 -15.22 10.52 13.31
N ARG A 350 -14.82 11.75 13.65
CA ARG A 350 -15.71 12.79 14.17
C ARG A 350 -15.74 14.01 13.27
N VAL A 351 -16.87 14.72 13.29
CA VAL A 351 -17.05 15.97 12.52
C VAL A 351 -16.06 17.05 12.99
N ASP A 352 -15.73 17.05 14.28
CA ASP A 352 -14.85 18.01 14.95
C ASP A 352 -13.37 17.59 15.06
N CYS A 353 -12.96 16.51 14.36
CA CYS A 353 -11.63 15.89 14.50
C CYS A 353 -11.27 15.47 15.94
N GLY A 354 -12.25 15.33 16.84
CA GLY A 354 -12.05 14.91 18.22
C GLY A 354 -11.33 13.56 18.32
N LEU A 355 -10.53 13.39 19.38
CA LEU A 355 -9.83 12.13 19.69
C LEU A 355 -10.68 11.19 20.56
N GLN A 356 -11.72 11.73 21.16
CA GLN A 356 -12.72 10.97 21.88
C GLN A 356 -13.47 10.02 20.93
N GLY A 357 -13.81 8.83 21.41
CA GLY A 357 -14.67 7.90 20.67
C GLY A 357 -16.10 8.44 20.55
N VAL A 358 -16.90 7.79 19.68
CA VAL A 358 -18.35 8.00 19.59
C VAL A 358 -19.04 6.69 19.94
N ALA A 359 -19.58 6.62 21.16
CA ALA A 359 -20.09 5.38 21.76
C ALA A 359 -21.50 5.02 21.30
N GLU A 360 -22.31 6.01 20.92
CA GLU A 360 -23.70 5.84 20.54
C GLU A 360 -23.82 5.16 19.16
N PRO A 361 -24.73 4.18 18.97
CA PRO A 361 -24.95 3.55 17.66
C PRO A 361 -25.37 4.51 16.54
N VAL A 362 -26.00 5.63 16.92
CA VAL A 362 -26.42 6.74 16.06
C VAL A 362 -25.92 8.03 16.71
N SER A 363 -25.16 8.84 16.00
CA SER A 363 -24.61 10.09 16.54
C SER A 363 -24.38 11.14 15.46
N GLU A 364 -24.79 12.37 15.74
CA GLU A 364 -24.50 13.55 14.90
C GLU A 364 -23.02 13.95 14.95
N GLU A 365 -22.27 13.46 15.94
CA GLU A 365 -20.83 13.73 16.06
C GLU A 365 -19.99 12.82 15.16
N ARG A 366 -20.54 11.68 14.72
CA ARG A 366 -19.84 10.69 13.89
C ARG A 366 -19.67 11.17 12.45
N PHE A 367 -18.48 11.00 11.90
CA PHE A 367 -18.16 11.36 10.53
C PHE A 367 -17.60 10.19 9.73
N ARG A 368 -18.13 10.00 8.50
CA ARG A 368 -17.51 9.23 7.41
C ARG A 368 -17.86 9.90 6.08
N GLY A 369 -16.95 9.89 5.11
CA GLY A 369 -17.11 10.55 3.82
C GLY A 369 -15.86 11.34 3.47
N ILE A 370 -16.02 12.57 2.97
CA ILE A 370 -14.92 13.41 2.49
C ILE A 370 -14.74 14.64 3.38
N ARG A 371 -13.52 14.86 3.87
CA ARG A 371 -13.13 16.13 4.51
C ARG A 371 -12.44 17.04 3.49
N VAL A 372 -12.69 18.33 3.61
CA VAL A 372 -12.00 19.35 2.81
C VAL A 372 -11.33 20.32 3.77
N PHE A 373 -10.03 20.52 3.60
CA PHE A 373 -9.20 21.44 4.37
C PHE A 373 -8.70 22.57 3.48
N ASP A 374 -8.78 23.80 3.99
CA ASP A 374 -8.03 24.92 3.46
C ASP A 374 -6.60 24.87 4.01
N ILE A 375 -5.64 24.73 3.09
CA ILE A 375 -4.20 24.62 3.36
C ILE A 375 -3.44 25.87 2.93
N SER A 376 -4.12 27.01 2.75
CA SER A 376 -3.47 28.30 2.45
C SER A 376 -2.43 28.69 3.50
N ASP A 377 -2.66 28.30 4.77
CA ASP A 377 -1.63 28.24 5.82
C ASP A 377 -1.35 26.77 6.17
N MET A 378 -0.33 26.20 5.53
CA MET A 378 0.08 24.81 5.72
C MET A 378 0.51 24.48 7.16
N ARG A 379 0.81 25.47 8.00
CA ARG A 379 1.18 25.21 9.41
C ARG A 379 -0.03 25.16 10.34
N MET A 380 -1.18 25.64 9.87
CA MET A 380 -2.45 25.62 10.58
C MET A 380 -3.63 25.34 9.63
N PRO A 381 -3.67 24.17 8.96
CA PRO A 381 -4.78 23.82 8.07
C PRO A 381 -6.13 23.87 8.79
N ARG A 382 -7.17 24.32 8.10
CA ARG A 382 -8.52 24.44 8.65
C ARG A 382 -9.51 23.58 7.89
N GLN A 383 -10.30 22.78 8.60
CA GLN A 383 -11.41 22.05 7.98
C GLN A 383 -12.49 23.05 7.54
N VAL A 384 -12.78 23.09 6.24
CA VAL A 384 -13.78 24.00 5.65
C VAL A 384 -15.06 23.28 5.23
N ALA A 385 -14.99 21.98 4.97
CA ALA A 385 -16.17 21.16 4.67
C ALA A 385 -16.01 19.72 5.18
N ALA A 386 -17.15 19.07 5.40
CA ALA A 386 -17.24 17.66 5.79
C ALA A 386 -18.49 17.04 5.13
N VAL A 387 -18.29 16.36 4.00
CA VAL A 387 -19.35 15.75 3.20
C VAL A 387 -19.62 14.34 3.70
N GLN A 388 -20.78 14.10 4.31
CA GLN A 388 -21.17 12.79 4.84
C GLN A 388 -21.74 11.89 3.73
N THR A 389 -21.31 10.63 3.71
CA THR A 389 -21.81 9.62 2.77
C THR A 389 -22.32 8.38 3.51
N CYS A 390 -23.20 7.62 2.86
CA CYS A 390 -23.84 6.45 3.47
C CYS A 390 -22.87 5.31 3.81
N ARG A 391 -21.73 5.24 3.12
CA ARG A 391 -20.72 4.18 3.29
C ARG A 391 -19.33 4.73 3.61
N GLY A 392 -19.23 6.01 3.97
CA GLY A 392 -17.95 6.69 4.11
C GLY A 392 -17.22 6.85 2.77
N SER A 393 -15.93 7.14 2.83
CA SER A 393 -15.04 7.10 1.68
C SER A 393 -13.84 6.25 2.04
N HIS A 394 -13.71 5.11 1.37
CA HIS A 394 -12.54 4.26 1.41
C HIS A 394 -11.38 4.99 0.73
N THR A 395 -11.56 5.27 -0.56
CA THR A 395 -10.69 6.15 -1.36
C THR A 395 -11.52 7.24 -2.04
N HIS A 396 -10.85 8.18 -2.67
CA HIS A 396 -11.49 9.21 -3.47
C HIS A 396 -10.60 9.62 -4.63
N THR A 397 -11.21 10.17 -5.67
CA THR A 397 -10.46 10.60 -6.85
C THR A 397 -10.98 11.93 -7.36
N VAL A 398 -10.05 12.86 -7.63
CA VAL A 398 -10.35 14.17 -8.19
C VAL A 398 -10.63 14.05 -9.68
N VAL A 399 -11.74 14.63 -10.12
CA VAL A 399 -12.16 14.74 -11.51
C VAL A 399 -12.27 16.20 -11.89
N THR A 400 -11.47 16.63 -12.86
CA THR A 400 -11.50 18.00 -13.38
C THR A 400 -12.43 18.07 -14.58
N ASP A 401 -13.36 19.02 -14.55
CA ASP A 401 -14.22 19.33 -15.69
C ASP A 401 -13.63 20.52 -16.47
N PRO A 402 -13.17 20.34 -17.72
CA PRO A 402 -12.65 21.45 -18.52
C PRO A 402 -13.71 22.51 -18.84
N ASP A 403 -15.00 22.18 -18.77
CA ASP A 403 -16.11 23.09 -19.04
C ASP A 403 -16.66 23.78 -17.77
N ASP A 404 -16.15 23.44 -16.58
CA ASP A 404 -16.60 23.97 -15.28
C ASP A 404 -15.45 24.25 -14.30
N GLU A 405 -14.52 25.13 -14.69
CA GLU A 405 -13.36 25.53 -13.88
C GLU A 405 -13.70 26.09 -12.47
N GLY A 406 -14.96 26.46 -12.22
CA GLY A 406 -15.43 26.96 -10.92
C GLY A 406 -15.65 25.86 -9.86
N ASN A 407 -15.71 24.60 -10.29
CA ASN A 407 -16.02 23.46 -9.45
C ASN A 407 -14.99 22.35 -9.60
N LEU A 408 -14.77 21.63 -8.50
CA LEU A 408 -14.01 20.38 -8.47
C LEU A 408 -15.01 19.25 -8.28
N TYR A 409 -14.87 18.18 -9.05
CA TYR A 409 -15.64 16.96 -8.82
C TYR A 409 -14.76 15.92 -8.14
N VAL A 410 -15.35 15.15 -7.24
CA VAL A 410 -14.69 14.06 -6.52
C VAL A 410 -15.59 12.83 -6.60
N TYR A 411 -15.03 11.71 -7.03
CA TYR A 411 -15.68 10.41 -6.91
C TYR A 411 -15.31 9.79 -5.57
N GLY A 412 -16.30 9.62 -4.70
CA GLY A 412 -16.16 8.96 -3.42
C GLY A 412 -16.50 7.47 -3.53
N SER A 413 -15.55 6.62 -3.17
CA SER A 413 -15.68 5.16 -3.17
C SER A 413 -15.90 4.67 -1.74
N GLY A 414 -17.14 4.38 -1.33
CA GLY A 414 -17.43 3.87 0.02
C GLY A 414 -17.46 2.35 0.10
N ALA A 415 -16.60 1.74 0.92
CA ALA A 415 -16.55 0.29 1.12
C ALA A 415 -17.19 -0.17 2.44
N ALA A 416 -17.25 0.69 3.46
CA ALA A 416 -17.88 0.35 4.75
C ALA A 416 -19.37 0.01 4.65
N SER A 417 -19.88 -0.60 5.73
CA SER A 417 -21.30 -0.90 5.87
C SER A 417 -22.17 0.36 5.82
N VAL A 418 -23.35 0.20 5.22
CA VAL A 418 -24.34 1.27 5.11
C VAL A 418 -24.78 1.71 6.51
N ARG A 419 -24.88 3.01 6.73
CA ARG A 419 -25.35 3.55 8.02
C ARG A 419 -26.84 3.32 8.20
N SER A 420 -27.26 3.33 9.47
CA SER A 420 -28.68 3.49 9.81
C SER A 420 -29.24 4.76 9.16
N GLY A 421 -30.43 4.67 8.58
CA GLY A 421 -31.20 5.83 8.11
C GLY A 421 -31.56 6.81 9.24
N GLU A 422 -31.48 6.39 10.50
CA GLU A 422 -31.61 7.26 11.67
C GLU A 422 -30.35 8.12 11.91
N GLU A 423 -29.16 7.65 11.48
CA GLU A 423 -27.92 8.42 11.56
C GLU A 423 -27.75 9.35 10.36
N LEU A 424 -28.08 8.87 9.16
CA LEU A 424 -28.04 9.68 7.95
C LEU A 424 -29.23 9.34 7.05
N GLU A 425 -30.12 10.30 6.87
CA GLU A 425 -31.33 10.14 6.06
C GLU A 425 -30.97 9.72 4.62
N GLY A 426 -31.73 8.78 4.06
CA GLY A 426 -31.54 8.27 2.70
C GLY A 426 -30.56 7.08 2.58
N CYS A 427 -29.97 6.63 3.70
CA CYS A 427 -29.13 5.42 3.71
C CYS A 427 -29.97 4.16 3.92
N SER A 428 -29.73 3.15 3.08
CA SER A 428 -30.38 1.84 3.11
C SER A 428 -29.49 0.79 2.43
N ASP A 429 -29.39 -0.40 3.03
CA ASP A 429 -28.71 -1.58 2.51
C ASP A 429 -29.67 -2.59 1.84
N GLU A 430 -30.95 -2.25 1.74
CA GLU A 430 -31.94 -3.07 1.05
C GLU A 430 -31.54 -3.28 -0.41
N LEU A 431 -31.91 -4.43 -0.97
CA LEU A 431 -31.59 -4.74 -2.36
C LEU A 431 -32.30 -3.77 -3.31
N PRO A 432 -31.76 -3.49 -4.52
CA PRO A 432 -32.39 -2.59 -5.47
C PRO A 432 -33.85 -2.91 -5.85
N ALA A 433 -34.28 -4.16 -5.67
CA ALA A 433 -35.65 -4.60 -5.91
C ALA A 433 -36.63 -4.17 -4.80
N GLU A 434 -36.12 -3.97 -3.59
CA GLU A 434 -36.86 -3.53 -2.40
C GLU A 434 -36.78 -2.01 -2.26
N ASN A 435 -35.57 -1.46 -2.42
CA ASN A 435 -35.32 -0.03 -2.41
C ASN A 435 -34.48 0.41 -3.63
N PRO A 436 -35.08 1.11 -4.61
CA PRO A 436 -34.34 1.62 -5.76
C PRO A 436 -33.29 2.68 -5.40
N GLU A 437 -33.36 3.27 -4.21
CA GLU A 437 -32.44 4.30 -3.69
C GLU A 437 -31.35 3.72 -2.76
N THR A 438 -31.15 2.40 -2.77
CA THR A 438 -30.12 1.70 -1.98
C THR A 438 -28.73 2.33 -2.10
N ALA A 439 -27.98 2.31 -1.00
CA ALA A 439 -26.60 2.79 -0.92
C ALA A 439 -25.56 1.88 -1.58
N LEU A 440 -25.99 0.72 -2.08
CA LEU A 440 -25.17 -0.24 -2.81
C LEU A 440 -25.17 0.07 -4.32
N PHE A 441 -24.18 -0.45 -5.05
CA PHE A 441 -24.10 -0.44 -6.51
C PHE A 441 -24.05 0.96 -7.14
N ARG A 442 -23.48 1.93 -6.43
CA ARG A 442 -23.32 3.33 -6.87
C ARG A 442 -22.03 3.93 -6.32
N ILE A 443 -21.61 5.04 -6.92
CA ILE A 443 -20.53 5.89 -6.41
C ILE A 443 -21.13 7.24 -5.96
N ASP A 444 -20.50 7.93 -5.02
CA ASP A 444 -20.91 9.30 -4.66
C ASP A 444 -20.15 10.30 -5.55
N VAL A 445 -20.86 11.16 -6.27
CA VAL A 445 -20.26 12.27 -7.02
C VAL A 445 -20.43 13.54 -6.20
N ILE A 446 -19.31 14.08 -5.74
CA ILE A 446 -19.25 15.23 -4.84
C ILE A 446 -18.73 16.42 -5.64
N ARG A 447 -19.41 17.56 -5.50
CA ARG A 447 -18.96 18.83 -6.07
C ARG A 447 -18.41 19.71 -4.96
N ILE A 448 -17.24 20.29 -5.17
CA ILE A 448 -16.60 21.26 -4.27
C ILE A 448 -16.42 22.56 -5.04
N PRO A 449 -17.24 23.61 -4.78
CA PRO A 449 -17.05 24.91 -5.38
C PRO A 449 -15.73 25.52 -4.90
N VAL A 450 -14.78 25.81 -5.80
CA VAL A 450 -13.41 26.24 -5.43
C VAL A 450 -13.42 27.52 -4.59
N ALA A 451 -14.31 28.45 -4.91
CA ALA A 451 -14.42 29.73 -4.21
C ALA A 451 -15.19 29.67 -2.88
N ARG A 452 -15.99 28.61 -2.67
CA ARG A 452 -16.84 28.39 -1.49
C ARG A 452 -16.86 26.90 -1.14
N PRO A 453 -15.71 26.34 -0.73
CA PRO A 453 -15.59 24.91 -0.47
C PRO A 453 -16.53 24.43 0.65
N GLU A 454 -16.99 25.32 1.53
CA GLU A 454 -18.01 25.04 2.55
C GLU A 454 -19.38 24.63 1.98
N GLU A 455 -19.64 24.90 0.70
CA GLU A 455 -20.86 24.49 -0.01
C GLU A 455 -20.72 23.10 -0.67
N ALA A 456 -19.66 22.35 -0.36
CA ALA A 456 -19.44 21.03 -0.93
C ALA A 456 -20.59 20.06 -0.61
N ASP A 457 -21.08 19.38 -1.65
CA ASP A 457 -22.26 18.52 -1.56
C ASP A 457 -22.19 17.31 -2.51
N VAL A 458 -22.89 16.24 -2.15
CA VAL A 458 -23.12 15.11 -3.08
C VAL A 458 -24.15 15.56 -4.11
N VAL A 459 -23.72 15.73 -5.36
CA VAL A 459 -24.57 16.21 -6.46
C VAL A 459 -25.22 15.07 -7.24
N ASN A 460 -24.63 13.87 -7.22
CA ASN A 460 -25.21 12.70 -7.87
C ASN A 460 -24.74 11.38 -7.24
N ARG A 461 -25.49 10.30 -7.51
CA ARG A 461 -25.17 8.93 -7.11
C ARG A 461 -25.42 7.93 -8.24
N PRO A 462 -24.59 7.96 -9.30
CA PRO A 462 -24.82 7.16 -10.49
C PRO A 462 -24.66 5.66 -10.22
N PHE A 463 -25.59 4.86 -10.76
CA PHE A 463 -25.53 3.40 -10.71
C PHE A 463 -24.63 2.85 -11.82
N VAL A 464 -23.31 3.04 -11.68
CA VAL A 464 -22.29 2.57 -12.66
C VAL A 464 -22.23 1.04 -12.80
N PHE A 465 -22.87 0.32 -11.88
CA PHE A 465 -22.98 -1.15 -11.85
C PHE A 465 -24.17 -1.67 -12.66
N ARG A 466 -25.04 -0.77 -13.12
CA ARG A 466 -26.28 -1.12 -13.81
C ARG A 466 -25.99 -1.89 -15.09
N ASP A 467 -26.72 -2.97 -15.29
CA ASP A 467 -26.72 -3.70 -16.55
C ASP A 467 -27.34 -2.80 -17.64
N PRO A 468 -26.60 -2.47 -18.71
CA PRO A 468 -27.08 -1.54 -19.73
C PRO A 468 -28.24 -2.10 -20.56
N GLU A 469 -28.38 -3.42 -20.67
CA GLU A 469 -29.46 -4.07 -21.43
C GLU A 469 -30.73 -4.24 -20.60
N THR A 470 -30.59 -4.69 -19.36
CA THR A 470 -31.73 -5.02 -18.49
C THR A 470 -32.11 -3.90 -17.54
N GLY A 471 -31.25 -2.90 -17.36
CA GLY A 471 -31.45 -1.78 -16.43
C GLY A 471 -31.33 -2.17 -14.95
N ARG A 472 -30.92 -3.40 -14.64
CA ARG A 472 -30.79 -3.93 -13.27
C ARG A 472 -29.58 -3.30 -12.59
N ALA A 473 -29.79 -2.65 -11.43
CA ALA A 473 -28.73 -1.91 -10.73
C ALA A 473 -27.53 -2.79 -10.31
N ALA A 474 -27.78 -4.01 -9.82
CA ALA A 474 -26.75 -5.00 -9.52
C ALA A 474 -26.37 -5.81 -10.78
N GLY A 475 -25.90 -5.15 -11.83
CA GLY A 475 -25.64 -5.75 -13.15
C GLY A 475 -24.37 -6.59 -13.23
N LEU A 476 -23.42 -6.37 -12.31
CA LEU A 476 -22.09 -6.98 -12.28
C LEU A 476 -22.02 -8.30 -11.50
N TRP A 477 -20.80 -8.81 -11.27
CA TRP A 477 -20.53 -10.08 -10.59
C TRP A 477 -21.15 -10.12 -9.19
N ARG A 478 -21.82 -11.24 -8.89
CA ARG A 478 -22.54 -11.45 -7.61
C ARG A 478 -21.68 -12.09 -6.51
N GLY A 479 -20.39 -12.24 -6.76
CA GLY A 479 -19.48 -12.97 -5.90
C GLY A 479 -19.58 -14.49 -6.05
N GLY A 480 -18.55 -15.19 -5.59
CA GLY A 480 -18.48 -16.65 -5.56
C GLY A 480 -17.27 -17.23 -6.26
N ASP A 481 -17.29 -18.55 -6.39
CA ASP A 481 -16.21 -19.35 -6.99
C ASP A 481 -16.26 -19.30 -8.52
N HIS A 482 -15.11 -19.07 -9.17
CA HIS A 482 -14.95 -19.14 -10.62
C HIS A 482 -14.69 -20.59 -11.13
N GLY A 483 -14.66 -21.57 -10.24
CA GLY A 483 -14.49 -22.99 -10.52
C GLY A 483 -13.14 -23.57 -10.07
N PRO A 484 -12.89 -24.87 -10.31
CA PRO A 484 -11.68 -25.53 -9.84
C PRO A 484 -10.40 -24.85 -10.33
N GLY A 485 -9.48 -24.51 -9.42
CA GLY A 485 -8.20 -23.86 -9.72
C GLY A 485 -8.26 -22.34 -9.87
N THR A 486 -9.38 -21.72 -9.48
CA THR A 486 -9.60 -20.27 -9.52
C THR A 486 -9.84 -19.70 -8.13
N GLN A 487 -9.85 -18.38 -8.00
CA GLN A 487 -10.17 -17.70 -6.75
C GLN A 487 -11.68 -17.53 -6.57
N SER A 488 -12.12 -17.37 -5.32
CA SER A 488 -13.44 -16.84 -5.01
C SER A 488 -13.37 -15.32 -4.96
N THR A 489 -14.17 -14.67 -5.78
CA THR A 489 -14.15 -13.21 -5.93
C THR A 489 -15.34 -12.59 -5.21
N ARG A 490 -15.17 -11.37 -4.65
CA ARG A 490 -16.25 -10.67 -3.93
C ARG A 490 -17.36 -10.16 -4.86
N GLU A 491 -18.51 -9.83 -4.28
CA GLU A 491 -19.61 -9.16 -5.00
C GLU A 491 -19.23 -7.73 -5.39
N SER A 492 -19.54 -7.36 -6.63
CA SER A 492 -19.37 -5.99 -7.13
C SER A 492 -20.53 -5.08 -6.71
N ASN A 493 -20.47 -4.58 -5.48
CA ASN A 493 -21.46 -3.62 -4.95
C ASN A 493 -20.89 -2.23 -4.60
N HIS A 494 -19.60 -2.01 -4.82
CA HIS A 494 -18.90 -0.73 -4.72
C HIS A 494 -17.61 -0.79 -5.54
N CYS A 495 -17.06 0.39 -5.86
CA CYS A 495 -15.69 0.49 -6.33
C CYS A 495 -14.76 0.64 -5.13
N HIS A 496 -13.63 -0.06 -5.15
CA HIS A 496 -12.55 0.16 -4.22
C HIS A 496 -11.84 1.45 -4.64
N ASP A 497 -11.22 1.43 -5.82
CA ASP A 497 -10.55 2.59 -6.42
C ASP A 497 -11.08 2.91 -7.82
N ILE A 498 -11.00 4.19 -8.19
CA ILE A 498 -11.36 4.68 -9.52
C ILE A 498 -10.24 5.58 -10.01
N THR A 499 -9.50 5.16 -11.03
CA THR A 499 -8.49 6.02 -11.64
C THR A 499 -9.09 6.82 -12.79
N THR A 500 -8.96 8.14 -12.75
CA THR A 500 -9.51 9.03 -13.77
C THR A 500 -8.43 9.55 -14.71
N PHE A 501 -8.81 9.74 -15.96
CA PHE A 501 -8.04 10.40 -17.01
C PHE A 501 -8.91 11.49 -17.66
N PRO A 502 -9.10 12.64 -16.96
CA PRO A 502 -10.10 13.63 -17.37
C PRO A 502 -9.89 14.21 -18.77
N GLU A 503 -8.63 14.38 -19.20
CA GLU A 503 -8.27 14.92 -20.52
C GLU A 503 -8.78 14.05 -21.68
N LEU A 504 -8.99 12.76 -21.44
CA LEU A 504 -9.53 11.80 -22.41
C LEU A 504 -10.99 11.43 -22.12
N GLY A 505 -11.58 11.98 -21.06
CA GLY A 505 -12.95 11.65 -20.64
C GLY A 505 -13.09 10.18 -20.20
N LEU A 506 -12.03 9.54 -19.69
CA LEU A 506 -12.03 8.13 -19.29
C LEU A 506 -11.77 7.94 -17.80
N ALA A 507 -12.32 6.89 -17.21
CA ALA A 507 -11.90 6.38 -15.91
C ALA A 507 -11.93 4.85 -15.89
N ALA A 508 -11.10 4.23 -15.05
CA ALA A 508 -11.10 2.80 -14.80
C ALA A 508 -11.38 2.55 -13.32
N GLY A 509 -12.41 1.75 -13.03
CA GLY A 509 -12.81 1.39 -11.67
C GLY A 509 -12.44 -0.05 -11.35
N ALA A 510 -11.78 -0.27 -10.22
CA ALA A 510 -11.59 -1.59 -9.64
C ALA A 510 -12.67 -1.80 -8.57
N CYS A 511 -13.66 -2.65 -8.86
CA CYS A 511 -14.93 -2.66 -8.14
C CYS A 511 -15.29 -4.00 -7.53
N ALA A 512 -14.51 -4.37 -6.50
CA ALA A 512 -14.59 -5.54 -5.63
C ALA A 512 -14.57 -6.90 -6.36
N GLY A 513 -15.43 -7.12 -7.34
CA GLY A 513 -15.47 -8.29 -8.21
C GLY A 513 -15.29 -8.05 -9.71
N ASN A 514 -15.14 -6.81 -10.14
CA ASN A 514 -15.02 -6.45 -11.55
C ASN A 514 -14.01 -5.32 -11.75
N GLY A 515 -13.32 -5.33 -12.89
CA GLY A 515 -12.72 -4.13 -13.46
C GLY A 515 -13.73 -3.50 -14.42
N ILE A 516 -13.89 -2.18 -14.39
CA ILE A 516 -14.81 -1.45 -15.26
C ILE A 516 -14.10 -0.29 -15.95
N LEU A 517 -14.53 0.01 -17.18
CA LEU A 517 -14.16 1.21 -17.90
C LEU A 517 -15.35 2.17 -17.94
N LEU A 518 -15.10 3.46 -17.70
CA LEU A 518 -16.11 4.51 -17.59
C LEU A 518 -15.80 5.64 -18.58
N ASP A 519 -16.85 6.19 -19.18
CA ASP A 519 -16.87 7.52 -19.78
C ASP A 519 -17.22 8.54 -18.70
N ILE A 520 -16.36 9.53 -18.52
CA ILE A 520 -16.47 10.61 -17.54
C ILE A 520 -16.47 11.99 -18.22
N SER A 521 -16.77 12.05 -19.52
CA SER A 521 -16.90 13.33 -20.26
C SER A 521 -17.97 14.25 -19.65
N ASP A 522 -18.95 13.67 -18.94
CA ASP A 522 -19.80 14.37 -17.98
C ASP A 522 -19.44 13.85 -16.57
N PRO A 523 -18.62 14.61 -15.80
CA PRO A 523 -18.20 14.19 -14.46
C PRO A 523 -19.36 13.98 -13.49
N VAL A 524 -20.51 14.61 -13.71
CA VAL A 524 -21.68 14.42 -12.84
C VAL A 524 -22.37 13.09 -13.14
N ASN A 525 -22.29 12.61 -14.39
CA ASN A 525 -23.02 11.42 -14.87
C ASN A 525 -22.10 10.42 -15.58
N PRO A 526 -21.14 9.80 -14.87
CA PRO A 526 -20.28 8.78 -15.46
C PRO A 526 -21.07 7.57 -15.96
N VAL A 527 -20.66 7.03 -17.11
CA VAL A 527 -21.32 5.92 -17.80
C VAL A 527 -20.36 4.76 -17.99
N ARG A 528 -20.78 3.53 -17.68
CA ARG A 528 -19.94 2.35 -17.92
C ARG A 528 -19.86 2.02 -19.41
N LEU A 529 -18.63 1.92 -19.91
CA LEU A 529 -18.29 1.52 -21.28
C LEU A 529 -18.12 0.00 -21.40
N ASP A 530 -17.39 -0.60 -20.47
CA ASP A 530 -17.09 -2.03 -20.48
C ASP A 530 -16.84 -2.57 -19.06
N ASP A 531 -16.88 -3.89 -18.89
CA ASP A 531 -16.55 -4.57 -17.64
C ASP A 531 -15.91 -5.95 -17.86
N VAL A 532 -15.01 -6.34 -16.95
CA VAL A 532 -14.27 -7.60 -16.99
C VAL A 532 -14.26 -8.28 -15.62
N VAL A 533 -14.08 -9.60 -15.64
CA VAL A 533 -13.81 -10.45 -14.46
C VAL A 533 -12.54 -11.24 -14.71
N ASP A 534 -11.83 -11.59 -13.65
CA ASP A 534 -10.57 -12.32 -13.71
C ASP A 534 -10.65 -13.47 -12.70
N PRO A 535 -10.61 -14.74 -13.15
CA PRO A 535 -10.64 -15.89 -12.24
C PRO A 535 -9.45 -15.97 -11.28
N GLY A 536 -8.38 -15.24 -11.57
CA GLY A 536 -7.20 -15.11 -10.72
C GLY A 536 -7.33 -14.04 -9.63
N PHE A 537 -8.43 -13.27 -9.57
CA PHE A 537 -8.60 -12.16 -8.63
C PHE A 537 -9.52 -12.53 -7.47
N ALA A 538 -9.16 -12.17 -6.25
CA ALA A 538 -10.05 -12.25 -5.09
C ALA A 538 -10.83 -10.96 -4.87
N TYR A 539 -10.16 -9.83 -5.07
CA TYR A 539 -10.71 -8.51 -4.81
C TYR A 539 -10.08 -7.46 -5.72
N TRP A 540 -10.87 -6.88 -6.61
CA TRP A 540 -10.38 -5.83 -7.52
C TRP A 540 -10.05 -4.57 -6.73
N HIS A 541 -8.78 -4.20 -6.73
CA HIS A 541 -8.22 -3.23 -5.81
C HIS A 541 -8.04 -1.86 -6.45
N SER A 542 -7.11 -1.74 -7.42
CA SER A 542 -6.81 -0.49 -8.11
C SER A 542 -6.66 -0.63 -9.63
N ALA A 543 -6.69 0.50 -10.32
CA ALA A 543 -6.52 0.60 -11.76
C ALA A 543 -5.47 1.67 -12.12
N THR A 544 -4.74 1.51 -13.22
CA THR A 544 -3.78 2.53 -13.70
C THR A 544 -3.68 2.45 -15.22
N PHE A 545 -3.93 3.56 -15.90
CA PHE A 545 -3.72 3.68 -17.34
C PHE A 545 -2.24 3.84 -17.67
N ASN A 546 -1.85 3.47 -18.89
CA ASN A 546 -0.64 4.02 -19.49
C ASN A 546 -0.86 5.48 -19.95
N ASN A 547 0.19 6.14 -20.44
CA ASN A 547 0.16 7.58 -20.74
C ASN A 547 -0.90 7.97 -21.77
N ASP A 548 -1.21 7.08 -22.71
CA ASP A 548 -2.13 7.35 -23.81
C ASP A 548 -3.53 6.72 -23.57
N ALA A 549 -3.77 6.18 -22.36
CA ALA A 549 -4.97 5.42 -21.99
C ALA A 549 -5.34 4.27 -22.95
N THR A 550 -4.35 3.73 -23.66
CA THR A 550 -4.50 2.56 -24.54
C THR A 550 -4.36 1.24 -23.79
N LYS A 551 -4.00 1.28 -22.50
CA LYS A 551 -3.84 0.13 -21.62
C LYS A 551 -4.31 0.45 -20.21
N VAL A 552 -4.74 -0.58 -19.48
CA VAL A 552 -5.07 -0.50 -18.06
C VAL A 552 -4.43 -1.67 -17.32
N ILE A 553 -3.76 -1.37 -16.22
CA ILE A 553 -3.33 -2.34 -15.22
C ILE A 553 -4.38 -2.36 -14.12
N PHE A 554 -4.94 -3.52 -13.82
CA PHE A 554 -5.76 -3.75 -12.63
C PHE A 554 -4.99 -4.59 -11.61
N THR A 555 -5.21 -4.33 -10.33
CA THR A 555 -4.54 -5.00 -9.22
C THR A 555 -5.52 -5.81 -8.37
N ASP A 556 -5.03 -6.86 -7.72
CA ASP A 556 -5.80 -7.75 -6.84
C ASP A 556 -5.37 -7.56 -5.39
N GLU A 557 -6.32 -7.36 -4.48
CA GLU A 557 -6.07 -7.28 -3.04
C GLU A 557 -6.14 -8.67 -2.38
N TRP A 558 -5.40 -9.63 -2.93
CA TRP A 558 -5.48 -11.00 -2.43
C TRP A 558 -5.03 -11.08 -0.96
N GLY A 559 -5.87 -11.68 -0.12
CA GLY A 559 -5.62 -11.74 1.31
C GLY A 559 -6.10 -10.52 2.09
N GLY A 560 -6.76 -9.54 1.44
CA GLY A 560 -7.35 -8.37 2.08
C GLY A 560 -6.33 -7.46 2.76
N GLY A 561 -5.12 -7.37 2.17
CA GLY A 561 -4.02 -6.54 2.64
C GLY A 561 -3.29 -7.03 3.90
N GLY A 562 -3.95 -7.76 4.78
CA GLY A 562 -3.37 -8.20 6.05
C GLY A 562 -2.62 -9.53 6.00
N ARG A 563 -2.94 -10.41 5.04
CA ARG A 563 -2.50 -11.82 5.09
C ARG A 563 -1.16 -12.09 4.41
N PRO A 564 -0.42 -13.11 4.86
CA PRO A 564 0.77 -13.56 4.18
C PRO A 564 0.39 -14.26 2.87
N ARG A 565 0.93 -13.73 1.78
CA ARG A 565 0.65 -14.08 0.39
C ARG A 565 1.92 -13.91 -0.42
N CYS A 566 1.84 -14.15 -1.73
CA CYS A 566 3.02 -14.19 -2.60
C CYS A 566 4.05 -15.25 -2.18
N ARG A 567 3.64 -16.29 -1.46
CA ARG A 567 4.54 -17.35 -0.98
C ARG A 567 4.98 -18.24 -2.13
N ALA A 568 6.08 -18.98 -1.93
CA ALA A 568 6.60 -19.89 -2.95
C ALA A 568 5.59 -20.98 -3.37
N SER A 569 4.67 -21.36 -2.48
CA SER A 569 3.59 -22.33 -2.73
C SER A 569 2.35 -21.71 -3.37
N ASP A 570 2.22 -20.38 -3.39
CA ASP A 570 1.06 -19.71 -3.96
C ASP A 570 1.10 -19.71 -5.49
N PRO A 571 -0.04 -19.90 -6.19
CA PRO A 571 -0.09 -19.78 -7.63
C PRO A 571 0.40 -18.40 -8.12
N ARG A 572 1.17 -18.39 -9.22
CA ARG A 572 1.76 -17.16 -9.78
C ARG A 572 0.73 -16.18 -10.36
N ASN A 573 -0.44 -16.67 -10.73
CA ASN A 573 -1.54 -15.88 -11.27
C ASN A 573 -2.53 -15.40 -10.20
N TRP A 574 -2.37 -15.79 -8.93
CA TRP A 574 -3.23 -15.31 -7.83
C TRP A 574 -2.59 -14.08 -7.20
N GLY A 575 -3.36 -13.01 -6.95
CA GLY A 575 -2.78 -11.75 -6.44
C GLY A 575 -1.83 -11.07 -7.44
N ALA A 576 -1.92 -11.41 -8.73
CA ALA A 576 -1.13 -10.81 -9.78
C ALA A 576 -1.89 -9.62 -10.38
N ASN A 577 -1.17 -8.60 -10.85
CA ASN A 577 -1.78 -7.54 -11.65
C ASN A 577 -2.20 -8.10 -12.99
N ALA A 578 -3.37 -7.70 -13.50
CA ALA A 578 -3.84 -8.05 -14.83
C ALA A 578 -3.70 -6.84 -15.77
N ILE A 579 -3.10 -7.06 -16.93
CA ILE A 579 -2.84 -6.02 -17.94
C ILE A 579 -3.81 -6.21 -19.10
N TYR A 580 -4.53 -5.14 -19.42
CA TYR A 580 -5.51 -5.08 -20.50
C TYR A 580 -5.12 -3.99 -21.49
N ASP A 581 -5.32 -4.25 -22.79
CA ASP A 581 -5.34 -3.20 -23.80
C ASP A 581 -6.77 -2.64 -23.91
N VAL A 582 -6.89 -1.35 -24.22
CA VAL A 582 -8.17 -0.68 -24.52
C VAL A 582 -8.31 -0.60 -26.04
N VAL A 583 -9.18 -1.44 -26.61
CA VAL A 583 -9.43 -1.52 -28.06
C VAL A 583 -10.90 -1.20 -28.32
N ASP A 584 -11.17 -0.12 -29.07
CA ASP A 584 -12.53 0.34 -29.38
C ASP A 584 -13.44 0.50 -28.14
N GLY A 585 -12.86 1.00 -27.04
CA GLY A 585 -13.57 1.20 -25.77
C GLY A 585 -13.83 -0.08 -24.98
N ARG A 586 -13.11 -1.17 -25.28
CA ARG A 586 -13.22 -2.48 -24.59
C ARG A 586 -11.90 -2.92 -24.01
N LEU A 587 -11.98 -3.64 -22.89
CA LEU A 587 -10.82 -4.20 -22.19
C LEU A 587 -10.47 -5.58 -22.75
N GLU A 588 -9.32 -5.69 -23.39
CA GLU A 588 -8.79 -6.95 -23.90
C GLU A 588 -7.63 -7.44 -23.03
N TYR A 589 -7.83 -8.56 -22.33
CA TYR A 589 -6.78 -9.17 -21.50
C TYR A 589 -5.53 -9.53 -22.32
N ARG A 590 -4.35 -9.25 -21.76
CA ARG A 590 -3.05 -9.58 -22.38
C ARG A 590 -2.18 -10.48 -21.51
N SER A 591 -1.91 -10.11 -20.26
CA SER A 591 -1.06 -10.89 -19.37
C SER A 591 -1.30 -10.58 -17.90
N HIS A 592 -0.66 -11.36 -17.03
CA HIS A 592 -0.49 -11.03 -15.62
C HIS A 592 0.95 -10.64 -15.31
N TYR A 593 1.14 -9.75 -14.34
CA TYR A 593 2.42 -9.43 -13.72
C TYR A 593 2.34 -9.67 -12.21
N LYS A 594 3.31 -10.38 -11.65
CA LYS A 594 3.44 -10.57 -10.20
C LYS A 594 4.91 -10.44 -9.83
N LEU A 595 5.18 -9.84 -8.67
CA LEU A 595 6.55 -9.68 -8.20
C LEU A 595 7.27 -11.04 -8.14
N PRO A 596 8.52 -11.15 -8.63
CA PRO A 596 9.21 -12.45 -8.73
C PRO A 596 9.58 -13.08 -7.38
N ALA A 597 9.87 -12.29 -6.36
CA ALA A 597 10.27 -12.78 -5.04
C ALA A 597 9.12 -13.43 -4.26
N PRO A 598 9.29 -14.68 -3.79
CA PRO A 598 8.37 -15.24 -2.84
C PRO A 598 8.57 -14.62 -1.44
N GLN A 599 7.48 -14.40 -0.74
CA GLN A 599 7.45 -13.84 0.62
C GLN A 599 7.19 -14.94 1.67
N THR A 600 7.47 -14.65 2.94
CA THR A 600 7.28 -15.58 4.08
C THR A 600 5.89 -15.45 4.71
N GLU A 601 5.59 -16.29 5.71
CA GLU A 601 4.33 -16.19 6.49
C GLU A 601 4.30 -14.97 7.43
N ARG A 602 5.44 -14.28 7.59
CA ARG A 602 5.58 -13.10 8.45
C ARG A 602 5.40 -11.79 7.68
N GLU A 603 5.19 -11.88 6.36
CA GLU A 603 5.11 -10.75 5.45
C GLU A 603 3.75 -10.71 4.78
N ASN A 604 2.97 -9.66 5.05
CA ASN A 604 1.77 -9.38 4.26
C ASN A 604 2.20 -8.89 2.86
N CYS A 605 1.66 -9.50 1.81
CA CYS A 605 2.05 -9.19 0.45
C CYS A 605 0.84 -9.04 -0.46
N VAL A 606 0.66 -7.85 -0.99
CA VAL A 606 -0.43 -7.55 -1.91
C VAL A 606 -0.01 -6.42 -2.84
N ALA A 607 -0.49 -6.43 -4.08
CA ALA A 607 -0.27 -5.31 -4.98
C ALA A 607 -1.04 -4.09 -4.47
N HIS A 608 -0.36 -2.95 -4.39
CA HIS A 608 -0.97 -1.68 -3.97
C HIS A 608 -0.63 -0.55 -4.94
N ASN A 609 -0.96 0.68 -4.57
CA ASN A 609 -0.96 1.82 -5.48
C ASN A 609 0.44 2.21 -5.99
N GLY A 610 0.45 2.81 -7.19
CA GLY A 610 1.66 3.27 -7.85
C GLY A 610 1.39 4.21 -9.01
N SER A 611 2.43 4.54 -9.78
CA SER A 611 2.32 5.48 -10.91
C SER A 611 3.28 5.16 -12.04
N LEU A 612 3.07 5.83 -13.17
CA LEU A 612 3.97 5.75 -14.31
C LEU A 612 5.29 6.48 -14.04
N VAL A 613 6.39 5.89 -14.48
CA VAL A 613 7.67 6.58 -14.68
C VAL A 613 7.68 7.10 -16.14
N PRO A 614 7.67 8.43 -16.36
CA PRO A 614 7.37 9.02 -17.66
C PRO A 614 8.58 9.04 -18.60
N VAL A 615 9.09 7.87 -18.97
CA VAL A 615 10.12 7.73 -19.99
C VAL A 615 9.47 7.83 -21.38
N PRO A 616 9.95 8.73 -22.28
CA PRO A 616 9.36 8.90 -23.61
C PRO A 616 9.24 7.58 -24.37
N GLY A 617 8.03 7.26 -24.86
CA GLY A 617 7.75 6.05 -25.65
C GLY A 617 7.86 4.73 -24.89
N ARG A 618 7.81 4.75 -23.55
CA ARG A 618 7.78 3.55 -22.70
C ARG A 618 6.67 3.66 -21.66
N ASP A 619 6.07 2.51 -21.36
CA ASP A 619 5.10 2.35 -20.30
C ASP A 619 5.78 1.62 -19.14
N ILE A 620 6.20 2.37 -18.13
CA ILE A 620 6.91 1.85 -16.96
C ILE A 620 6.09 2.20 -15.74
N MET A 621 5.83 1.20 -14.89
CA MET A 621 5.09 1.37 -13.65
C MET A 621 6.05 1.22 -12.47
N VAL A 622 5.99 2.14 -11.51
CA VAL A 622 6.49 1.92 -10.15
C VAL A 622 5.29 1.60 -9.26
N GLN A 623 5.40 0.55 -8.45
CA GLN A 623 4.29 0.04 -7.67
C GLN A 623 4.73 -0.49 -6.31
N ALA A 624 3.91 -0.23 -5.29
CA ALA A 624 4.08 -0.80 -3.96
C ALA A 624 3.46 -2.21 -3.85
N TRP A 625 4.09 -3.06 -3.04
CA TRP A 625 3.68 -4.44 -2.78
C TRP A 625 3.65 -4.77 -1.27
N TYR A 626 3.16 -3.86 -0.42
CA TYR A 626 3.21 -4.02 1.05
C TYR A 626 4.61 -4.52 1.49
N GLN A 627 4.74 -5.59 2.27
CA GLN A 627 6.06 -6.09 2.70
C GLN A 627 6.85 -6.80 1.59
N GLY A 628 6.27 -7.00 0.40
CA GLY A 628 7.01 -7.36 -0.82
C GLY A 628 7.74 -6.19 -1.49
N GLY A 629 7.73 -5.00 -0.86
CA GLY A 629 8.56 -3.87 -1.23
C GLY A 629 7.98 -2.98 -2.33
N ILE A 630 8.86 -2.41 -3.14
CA ILE A 630 8.56 -1.61 -4.32
C ILE A 630 9.10 -2.36 -5.53
N SER A 631 8.28 -2.51 -6.56
CA SER A 631 8.65 -3.10 -7.85
C SER A 631 8.47 -2.09 -8.96
N VAL A 632 9.47 -1.98 -9.84
CA VAL A 632 9.41 -1.16 -11.05
C VAL A 632 9.46 -2.10 -12.24
N PHE A 633 8.46 -2.04 -13.11
CA PHE A 633 8.35 -2.94 -14.25
C PHE A 633 7.96 -2.21 -15.53
N ASP A 634 8.55 -2.65 -16.64
CA ASP A 634 8.20 -2.21 -17.99
C ASP A 634 7.06 -3.08 -18.51
N PHE A 635 5.94 -2.47 -18.86
CA PHE A 635 4.78 -3.11 -19.49
C PHE A 635 4.46 -2.48 -20.85
N THR A 636 5.46 -1.85 -21.47
CA THR A 636 5.31 -1.30 -22.81
C THR A 636 4.87 -2.42 -23.75
N ASP A 637 5.37 -3.65 -23.61
CA ASP A 637 4.74 -4.82 -24.22
C ASP A 637 3.72 -5.41 -23.23
N SER A 638 2.43 -5.17 -23.46
CA SER A 638 1.35 -5.62 -22.58
C SER A 638 1.30 -7.14 -22.43
N ALA A 639 1.93 -7.92 -23.32
CA ALA A 639 1.95 -9.38 -23.24
C ALA A 639 3.14 -9.92 -22.43
N ASN A 640 4.18 -9.11 -22.24
CA ASN A 640 5.45 -9.54 -21.62
C ASN A 640 6.00 -8.46 -20.67
N PRO A 641 5.34 -8.19 -19.54
CA PRO A 641 5.85 -7.25 -18.55
C PRO A 641 7.13 -7.79 -17.88
N VAL A 642 8.10 -6.92 -17.61
CA VAL A 642 9.41 -7.29 -17.05
C VAL A 642 9.77 -6.38 -15.88
N GLU A 643 10.13 -6.98 -14.73
CA GLU A 643 10.71 -6.24 -13.59
C GLU A 643 12.09 -5.69 -13.98
N ILE A 644 12.30 -4.39 -13.77
CA ILE A 644 13.53 -3.68 -14.14
C ILE A 644 14.23 -3.01 -12.95
N ALA A 645 13.55 -2.86 -11.82
CA ALA A 645 14.13 -2.37 -10.57
C ALA A 645 13.28 -2.81 -9.38
N TYR A 646 13.89 -2.92 -8.19
CA TYR A 646 13.14 -3.15 -6.96
C TYR A 646 13.86 -2.59 -5.73
N PHE A 647 13.08 -2.39 -4.67
CA PHE A 647 13.57 -2.18 -3.31
C PHE A 647 12.70 -2.99 -2.36
N ASP A 648 13.30 -3.77 -1.47
CA ASP A 648 12.59 -4.58 -0.50
C ASP A 648 13.26 -4.56 0.86
N ARG A 649 12.47 -4.73 1.93
CA ARG A 649 12.95 -4.86 3.31
C ARG A 649 12.39 -6.13 3.91
N GLY A 650 13.19 -6.78 4.75
CA GLY A 650 12.71 -7.92 5.50
C GLY A 650 11.52 -7.60 6.42
N PRO A 651 10.93 -8.64 7.01
CA PRO A 651 9.70 -8.53 7.79
C PRO A 651 9.81 -7.50 8.92
N ILE A 652 8.69 -6.88 9.30
CA ILE A 652 8.65 -5.97 10.45
C ILE A 652 9.08 -6.68 11.75
N ASN A 653 8.75 -7.97 11.90
CA ASN A 653 9.02 -8.74 13.11
C ASN A 653 9.48 -10.16 12.77
N SER A 654 10.42 -10.67 13.56
CA SER A 654 11.06 -11.98 13.35
C SER A 654 10.26 -13.18 13.89
N GLU A 655 9.11 -12.98 14.49
CA GLU A 655 8.37 -14.05 15.19
C GLU A 655 6.92 -14.13 14.73
N ARG A 656 6.30 -13.00 14.42
CA ARG A 656 4.90 -12.92 14.01
C ARG A 656 4.69 -11.97 12.83
N LEU A 657 3.60 -12.20 12.11
CA LEU A 657 3.11 -11.28 11.10
C LEU A 657 2.73 -9.95 11.75
N ALA A 658 3.38 -8.88 11.32
CA ALA A 658 3.00 -7.52 11.67
C ALA A 658 2.71 -6.75 10.39
N MET A 659 1.64 -5.96 10.41
CA MET A 659 1.27 -5.17 9.24
C MET A 659 2.34 -4.10 8.96
N GLY A 660 2.83 -4.08 7.73
CA GLY A 660 3.86 -3.14 7.31
C GLY A 660 4.05 -3.13 5.81
N GLY A 661 5.20 -2.60 5.39
CA GLY A 661 5.56 -2.45 4.00
C GLY A 661 4.89 -1.24 3.33
N TYR A 662 5.06 -1.11 2.02
CA TYR A 662 4.67 0.09 1.30
C TYR A 662 3.19 0.10 0.94
N TRP A 663 2.45 1.10 1.44
CA TRP A 663 1.08 1.38 1.00
C TRP A 663 1.08 1.94 -0.43
N SER A 664 1.99 2.86 -0.75
CA SER A 664 2.05 3.46 -2.08
C SER A 664 3.47 3.81 -2.48
N ALA A 665 3.74 3.85 -3.79
CA ALA A 665 5.02 4.27 -4.34
C ALA A 665 4.83 5.09 -5.62
N TYR A 666 5.17 6.38 -5.59
CA TYR A 666 4.90 7.31 -6.69
C TYR A 666 6.14 7.99 -7.24
N TRP A 667 6.21 8.12 -8.57
CA TRP A 667 7.24 8.91 -9.25
C TRP A 667 6.87 10.39 -9.21
N TYR A 668 7.78 11.22 -8.69
CA TYR A 668 7.62 12.67 -8.68
C TYR A 668 8.98 13.37 -8.81
N ARG A 669 9.14 14.20 -9.84
CA ARG A 669 10.32 15.06 -10.07
C ARG A 669 11.68 14.32 -10.04
N GLY A 670 11.74 13.11 -10.60
CA GLY A 670 12.98 12.33 -10.69
C GLY A 670 13.21 11.34 -9.55
N TYR A 671 12.31 11.32 -8.55
CA TYR A 671 12.42 10.45 -7.38
C TYR A 671 11.16 9.59 -7.23
N ILE A 672 11.29 8.49 -6.51
CA ILE A 672 10.19 7.64 -6.07
C ILE A 672 9.96 7.93 -4.60
N TYR A 673 8.74 8.28 -4.23
CA TYR A 673 8.34 8.48 -2.84
C TYR A 673 7.45 7.31 -2.42
N GLY A 674 7.89 6.57 -1.41
CA GLY A 674 7.19 5.41 -0.88
C GLY A 674 6.64 5.71 0.52
N THR A 675 5.34 5.48 0.74
CA THR A 675 4.77 5.50 2.10
C THR A 675 4.75 4.10 2.66
N GLU A 676 5.54 3.89 3.72
CA GLU A 676 5.55 2.66 4.48
C GLU A 676 4.52 2.76 5.60
N ILE A 677 3.63 1.76 5.68
CA ILE A 677 2.46 1.71 6.58
C ILE A 677 2.86 1.95 8.03
N ALA A 678 3.94 1.33 8.49
CA ALA A 678 4.43 1.29 9.86
C ALA A 678 5.59 2.26 10.12
N ARG A 679 6.60 2.29 9.24
CA ARG A 679 7.89 2.97 9.43
C ARG A 679 7.84 4.46 9.10
N GLY A 680 7.25 4.87 7.97
CA GLY A 680 7.23 6.28 7.59
C GLY A 680 7.30 6.55 6.08
N LEU A 681 8.14 7.52 5.70
CA LEU A 681 8.31 7.97 4.31
C LEU A 681 9.73 7.67 3.84
N ASP A 682 9.83 6.98 2.70
CA ASP A 682 11.08 6.79 1.98
C ASP A 682 11.12 7.59 0.68
N VAL A 683 12.32 8.03 0.33
CA VAL A 683 12.64 8.65 -0.95
C VAL A 683 13.70 7.78 -1.60
N LEU A 684 13.44 7.34 -2.82
CA LEU A 684 14.32 6.52 -3.63
C LEU A 684 14.58 7.20 -4.97
N GLU A 685 15.63 6.79 -5.66
CA GLU A 685 15.90 7.18 -7.04
C GLU A 685 16.18 5.94 -7.89
N LEU A 686 15.78 6.00 -9.16
CA LEU A 686 16.21 5.03 -10.17
C LEU A 686 17.65 5.38 -10.59
N VAL A 687 18.52 4.37 -10.70
CA VAL A 687 19.89 4.58 -11.17
C VAL A 687 20.08 4.03 -12.59
N PRO A 688 21.01 4.58 -13.39
CA PRO A 688 21.30 4.05 -14.71
C PRO A 688 21.64 2.56 -14.66
N SER A 689 21.08 1.80 -15.61
CA SER A 689 21.21 0.35 -15.71
C SER A 689 21.12 -0.11 -17.16
N ASP A 690 21.22 -1.42 -17.40
CA ASP A 690 20.97 -1.99 -18.73
C ASP A 690 19.52 -1.74 -19.22
N TYR A 691 18.58 -1.50 -18.30
CA TYR A 691 17.17 -1.27 -18.60
C TYR A 691 16.80 0.20 -18.77
N LEU A 692 17.53 1.11 -18.12
CA LEU A 692 17.26 2.55 -18.14
C LEU A 692 18.56 3.35 -18.25
N THR A 693 18.71 4.11 -19.32
CA THR A 693 19.90 4.96 -19.50
C THR A 693 19.78 6.27 -18.73
N GLU A 694 20.91 6.95 -18.55
CA GLU A 694 20.95 8.29 -17.94
C GLU A 694 20.07 9.29 -18.70
N ASN A 695 20.02 9.23 -20.04
CA ASN A 695 19.15 10.12 -20.82
C ASN A 695 17.67 9.80 -20.66
N GLU A 696 17.29 8.53 -20.53
CA GLU A 696 15.90 8.13 -20.24
C GLU A 696 15.44 8.65 -18.88
N LEU A 697 16.27 8.50 -17.85
CA LEU A 697 15.99 9.01 -16.51
C LEU A 697 15.93 10.55 -16.49
N ALA A 698 16.85 11.22 -17.19
CA ALA A 698 16.85 12.67 -17.31
C ALA A 698 15.63 13.20 -18.09
N ALA A 699 15.19 12.48 -19.13
CA ALA A 699 13.98 12.82 -19.87
C ALA A 699 12.73 12.64 -18.99
N ALA A 700 12.64 11.55 -18.22
CA ALA A 700 11.54 11.33 -17.27
C ALA A 700 11.51 12.37 -16.14
N ALA A 701 12.66 12.79 -15.64
CA ALA A 701 12.74 13.84 -14.62
C ALA A 701 12.41 15.24 -15.18
N SER A 702 12.48 15.44 -16.50
CA SER A 702 12.20 16.73 -17.15
C SER A 702 10.71 17.07 -17.22
N VAL A 703 9.85 16.08 -17.02
CA VAL A 703 8.40 16.21 -16.99
C VAL A 703 7.91 15.96 -15.58
N ALA A 704 7.30 16.97 -14.97
CA ALA A 704 6.70 16.83 -13.66
C ALA A 704 5.46 17.73 -13.59
N PRO A 705 4.31 17.19 -13.16
CA PRO A 705 3.13 18.02 -13.01
C PRO A 705 3.32 18.98 -11.83
N ALA A 706 2.57 20.09 -11.85
CA ALA A 706 2.56 21.03 -10.73
C ALA A 706 1.96 20.39 -9.47
N GLU A 707 0.98 19.51 -9.67
CA GLU A 707 0.27 18.74 -8.65
C GLU A 707 0.18 17.28 -9.09
N PHE A 708 0.29 16.36 -8.15
CA PHE A 708 0.05 14.94 -8.37
C PHE A 708 -0.91 14.43 -7.29
N ASN A 709 -1.96 13.73 -7.72
CA ASN A 709 -2.89 13.05 -6.84
C ASN A 709 -2.95 11.58 -7.23
N ALA A 710 -2.97 10.70 -6.23
CA ALA A 710 -3.24 9.29 -6.45
C ALA A 710 -4.51 9.13 -7.30
N GLN A 711 -4.47 8.19 -8.25
CA GLN A 711 -5.61 7.83 -9.11
C GLN A 711 -6.12 8.99 -10.03
N GLN A 712 -5.44 10.12 -10.09
CA GLN A 712 -5.71 11.18 -11.08
C GLN A 712 -4.56 11.23 -12.11
N GLN A 713 -4.80 10.71 -13.31
CA GLN A 713 -3.82 10.69 -14.39
C GLN A 713 -4.06 11.82 -15.39
N ARG A 714 -2.97 12.29 -15.99
CA ARG A 714 -2.93 13.34 -17.02
C ARG A 714 -1.98 12.91 -18.12
N GLY A 715 -2.22 13.36 -19.35
CA GLY A 715 -1.34 13.12 -20.47
C GLY A 715 0.00 13.79 -20.22
N ILE A 716 1.08 13.04 -20.40
CA ILE A 716 2.44 13.54 -20.31
C ILE A 716 2.94 13.78 -21.73
N ASP A 717 3.34 15.01 -22.01
CA ASP A 717 3.99 15.40 -23.25
C ASP A 717 5.43 15.85 -22.96
N TRP A 718 6.36 15.42 -23.82
CA TRP A 718 7.77 15.72 -23.69
C TRP A 718 8.14 16.84 -24.66
N SER A 719 8.41 18.03 -24.13
CA SER A 719 8.90 19.15 -24.93
C SER A 719 10.11 18.73 -25.78
N PRO A 720 10.16 19.04 -27.09
CA PRO A 720 11.24 18.63 -27.97
C PRO A 720 12.62 19.19 -27.57
N ARG A 721 13.36 18.43 -26.75
CA ARG A 721 14.67 18.80 -26.19
C ARG A 721 15.73 17.78 -26.54
N PRO A 722 17.03 18.17 -26.59
CA PRO A 722 18.10 17.23 -26.89
C PRO A 722 18.10 15.98 -25.99
N VAL A 723 17.80 16.13 -24.69
CA VAL A 723 17.70 14.98 -23.77
C VAL A 723 16.62 13.96 -24.15
N VAL A 724 15.47 14.43 -24.66
CA VAL A 724 14.36 13.56 -25.12
C VAL A 724 14.78 12.81 -26.40
N ALA A 725 15.44 13.51 -27.33
CA ALA A 725 15.98 12.87 -28.53
C ALA A 725 17.07 11.84 -28.20
N ARG A 726 17.93 12.12 -27.20
CA ARG A 726 18.93 11.17 -26.70
C ARG A 726 18.27 9.93 -26.08
N ALA A 727 17.18 10.10 -25.32
CA ALA A 727 16.43 8.95 -24.78
C ALA A 727 15.93 8.01 -25.89
N TYR A 728 15.37 8.54 -26.97
CA TYR A 728 14.98 7.71 -28.12
C TYR A 728 16.17 7.07 -28.84
N LEU A 729 17.29 7.79 -28.98
CA LEU A 729 18.53 7.23 -29.55
C LEU A 729 19.06 6.05 -28.73
N ASP A 730 19.07 6.17 -27.41
CA ASP A 730 19.49 5.10 -26.50
C ASP A 730 18.58 3.87 -26.61
N GLN A 731 17.26 4.10 -26.70
CA GLN A 731 16.29 3.02 -26.92
C GLN A 731 16.50 2.30 -28.26
N LEU A 732 16.79 3.04 -29.34
CA LEU A 732 17.05 2.49 -30.68
C LEU A 732 18.42 1.80 -30.79
N ASP A 733 19.37 2.17 -29.94
CA ASP A 733 20.65 1.48 -29.80
C ASP A 733 20.47 0.09 -29.20
N ARG A 734 19.68 -0.03 -28.12
CA ARG A 734 19.39 -1.34 -27.50
C ARG A 734 18.76 -2.36 -28.45
N THR A 735 18.10 -1.90 -29.51
CA THR A 735 17.50 -2.74 -30.56
C THR A 735 18.31 -2.79 -31.85
N ASP A 736 19.56 -2.31 -31.86
CA ASP A 736 20.46 -2.24 -33.02
C ASP A 736 19.78 -1.68 -34.29
N THR A 737 18.81 -0.77 -34.11
CA THR A 737 17.95 -0.30 -35.21
C THR A 737 18.65 0.75 -36.07
N LEU A 738 19.49 1.59 -35.46
CA LEU A 738 20.28 2.62 -36.15
C LEU A 738 21.76 2.22 -36.26
N SER A 739 22.36 2.46 -37.43
CA SER A 739 23.79 2.24 -37.63
C SER A 739 24.64 3.09 -36.68
N ALA A 740 25.80 2.58 -36.25
CA ALA A 740 26.70 3.33 -35.36
C ALA A 740 27.14 4.70 -35.94
N ALA A 741 27.29 4.79 -37.27
CA ALA A 741 27.60 6.05 -37.95
C ALA A 741 26.46 7.06 -37.83
N ARG A 742 25.20 6.62 -38.04
CA ARG A 742 24.01 7.46 -37.88
C ARG A 742 23.85 7.94 -36.44
N ARG A 743 24.06 7.06 -35.47
CA ARG A 743 23.98 7.42 -34.05
C ARG A 743 25.02 8.48 -33.67
N ALA A 744 26.26 8.33 -34.14
CA ALA A 744 27.32 9.31 -33.90
C ALA A 744 27.01 10.68 -34.53
N GLU A 745 26.44 10.69 -35.74
CA GLU A 745 25.99 11.92 -36.41
C GLU A 745 24.89 12.63 -35.60
N LEU A 746 23.83 11.90 -35.23
CA LEU A 746 22.70 12.44 -34.47
C LEU A 746 23.16 12.93 -33.09
N SER A 747 24.01 12.18 -32.38
CA SER A 747 24.59 12.62 -31.12
C SER A 747 25.37 13.92 -31.28
N GLY A 748 26.19 14.06 -32.34
CA GLY A 748 26.95 15.28 -32.60
C GLY A 748 26.08 16.51 -32.90
N LEU A 749 24.93 16.31 -33.56
CA LEU A 749 23.95 17.38 -33.75
C LEU A 749 23.27 17.78 -32.43
N LEU A 750 22.89 16.80 -31.61
CA LEU A 750 22.27 17.03 -30.31
C LEU A 750 23.22 17.69 -29.31
N ASP A 751 24.51 17.37 -29.34
CA ASP A 751 25.55 18.04 -28.53
C ASP A 751 25.69 19.51 -28.88
N ARG A 752 25.60 19.86 -30.18
CA ARG A 752 25.62 21.26 -30.63
C ARG A 752 24.32 22.00 -30.30
N ALA A 753 23.19 21.30 -30.31
CA ALA A 753 21.88 21.88 -30.02
C ALA A 753 21.69 22.14 -28.52
N ASP A 754 22.37 21.37 -27.67
CA ASP A 754 22.26 21.50 -26.22
C ASP A 754 22.91 22.81 -25.72
N GLY A 755 22.12 23.62 -25.01
CA GLY A 755 22.52 24.95 -24.57
C GLY A 755 22.61 26.03 -25.67
N THR A 756 22.18 25.74 -26.90
CA THR A 756 22.11 26.73 -27.99
C THR A 756 20.70 27.33 -28.07
N ASP A 757 20.61 28.66 -27.98
CA ASP A 757 19.31 29.36 -28.00
C ASP A 757 18.78 29.58 -29.43
N ALA A 758 19.64 29.90 -30.40
CA ALA A 758 19.24 30.12 -31.79
C ALA A 758 20.42 29.87 -32.77
N ASP A 759 20.20 29.00 -33.76
CA ASP A 759 21.14 28.72 -34.85
C ASP A 759 20.37 28.13 -36.05
N ALA A 760 20.06 28.99 -37.03
CA ALA A 760 19.31 28.59 -38.23
C ALA A 760 20.04 27.55 -39.11
N GLY A 761 21.37 27.51 -39.05
CA GLY A 761 22.17 26.52 -39.76
C GLY A 761 22.01 25.13 -39.13
N LEU A 762 22.18 25.06 -37.81
CA LEU A 762 21.95 23.84 -37.04
C LEU A 762 20.48 23.38 -37.13
N ALA A 763 19.52 24.30 -37.12
CA ALA A 763 18.12 23.97 -37.35
C ALA A 763 17.88 23.28 -38.70
N ALA A 764 18.53 23.74 -39.78
CA ALA A 764 18.43 23.11 -41.08
C ALA A 764 19.08 21.71 -41.11
N GLU A 765 20.22 21.54 -40.43
CA GLU A 765 20.88 20.23 -40.26
C GLU A 765 20.00 19.23 -39.51
N LEU A 766 19.34 19.67 -38.42
CA LEU A 766 18.42 18.85 -37.63
C LEU A 766 17.18 18.43 -38.41
N VAL A 767 16.61 19.31 -39.24
CA VAL A 767 15.47 18.95 -40.11
C VAL A 767 15.88 17.93 -41.16
N ALA A 768 17.06 18.11 -41.79
CA ALA A 768 17.57 17.13 -42.74
C ALA A 768 17.77 15.76 -42.08
N ALA A 769 18.37 15.73 -40.89
CA ALA A 769 18.54 14.51 -40.10
C ALA A 769 17.19 13.87 -39.73
N ALA A 770 16.19 14.67 -39.36
CA ALA A 770 14.84 14.18 -39.06
C ALA A 770 14.17 13.53 -40.27
N ASP A 771 14.26 14.12 -41.45
CA ASP A 771 13.69 13.57 -42.68
C ASP A 771 14.36 12.25 -43.09
N GLU A 772 15.67 12.11 -42.82
CA GLU A 772 16.39 10.86 -43.03
C GLU A 772 15.95 9.76 -42.04
N VAL A 773 15.85 10.08 -40.75
CA VAL A 773 15.35 9.16 -39.71
C VAL A 773 13.92 8.71 -40.00
N ASP A 774 13.05 9.64 -40.41
CA ASP A 774 11.67 9.35 -40.78
C ASP A 774 11.59 8.42 -42.01
N GLY A 775 12.47 8.65 -43.00
CA GLY A 775 12.63 7.76 -44.16
C GLY A 775 13.10 6.35 -43.78
N GLU A 776 14.01 6.23 -42.81
CA GLU A 776 14.47 4.94 -42.28
C GLU A 776 13.34 4.16 -41.57
N SER A 777 12.35 4.87 -40.99
CA SER A 777 11.20 4.25 -40.31
C SER A 777 10.36 3.36 -41.24
N ALA A 778 10.29 3.67 -42.54
CA ALA A 778 9.49 2.91 -43.51
C ALA A 778 10.01 1.48 -43.75
N GLY A 779 11.27 1.20 -43.42
CA GLY A 779 11.91 -0.11 -43.57
C GLY A 779 11.86 -0.99 -42.31
N VAL A 780 11.29 -0.49 -41.22
CA VAL A 780 11.28 -1.12 -39.89
C VAL A 780 9.83 -1.38 -39.47
N SER A 781 9.57 -2.50 -38.80
CA SER A 781 8.25 -2.81 -38.23
C SER A 781 8.20 -2.54 -36.73
N ASP A 782 6.99 -2.58 -36.18
CA ASP A 782 6.73 -2.59 -34.74
C ASP A 782 7.23 -1.33 -34.02
N ARG A 783 7.60 -1.46 -32.75
CA ARG A 783 7.94 -0.35 -31.85
C ARG A 783 9.14 0.49 -32.30
N SER A 784 10.09 -0.14 -32.98
CA SER A 784 11.26 0.56 -33.51
C SER A 784 10.86 1.57 -34.57
N GLN A 785 9.78 1.31 -35.35
CA GLN A 785 9.22 2.28 -36.28
C GLN A 785 8.63 3.49 -35.55
N GLU A 786 7.84 3.26 -34.49
CA GLU A 786 7.24 4.32 -33.68
C GLU A 786 8.30 5.20 -33.04
N ARG A 787 9.36 4.60 -32.46
CA ARG A 787 10.49 5.32 -31.88
C ARG A 787 11.26 6.15 -32.89
N LEU A 788 11.47 5.64 -34.13
CA LEU A 788 12.11 6.43 -35.19
C LEU A 788 11.27 7.64 -35.57
N ARG A 789 9.95 7.49 -35.69
CA ARG A 789 9.04 8.61 -35.98
C ARG A 789 9.04 9.63 -34.85
N ALA A 790 8.96 9.18 -33.59
CA ALA A 790 9.01 10.06 -32.42
C ALA A 790 10.36 10.80 -32.32
N LEU A 791 11.47 10.13 -32.63
CA LEU A 791 12.79 10.77 -32.72
C LEU A 791 12.82 11.83 -33.82
N ALA A 792 12.34 11.53 -35.02
CA ALA A 792 12.29 12.49 -36.12
C ALA A 792 11.43 13.72 -35.77
N GLU A 793 10.27 13.52 -35.16
CA GLU A 793 9.41 14.60 -34.68
C GLU A 793 10.11 15.45 -33.61
N THR A 794 10.77 14.81 -32.65
CA THR A 794 11.56 15.50 -31.62
C THR A 794 12.68 16.35 -32.24
N LEU A 795 13.40 15.83 -33.24
CA LEU A 795 14.44 16.57 -33.96
C LEU A 795 13.88 17.80 -34.70
N ARG A 796 12.72 17.67 -35.36
CA ARG A 796 12.04 18.81 -36.01
C ARG A 796 11.62 19.86 -34.97
N GLY A 797 11.09 19.44 -33.82
CA GLY A 797 10.72 20.33 -32.74
C GLY A 797 11.93 21.05 -32.11
N ILE A 798 13.07 20.39 -31.98
CA ILE A 798 14.33 21.04 -31.55
C ILE A 798 14.75 22.08 -32.59
N ALA A 799 14.70 21.74 -33.88
CA ALA A 799 15.03 22.66 -34.96
C ALA A 799 14.14 23.91 -34.96
N ASP A 800 12.85 23.75 -34.71
CA ASP A 800 11.90 24.87 -34.64
C ASP A 800 12.22 25.83 -33.49
N ARG A 801 12.71 25.34 -32.35
CA ARG A 801 13.17 26.19 -31.25
C ARG A 801 14.45 26.97 -31.56
N LEU A 802 15.28 26.48 -32.48
CA LEU A 802 16.54 27.09 -32.87
C LEU A 802 16.40 28.14 -34.00
N ARG A 803 15.23 28.23 -34.63
CA ARG A 803 14.91 29.23 -35.67
C ARG A 803 14.55 30.57 -35.06
#